data_AF-U7NVG4-F1
#
_entry.id   AF-U7NVG4-F1
#
_cell.length_a   1.000
_cell.length_b   1.000
_cell.length_c   1.000
_cell.angle_alpha   90.00
_cell.angle_beta   90.00
_cell.angle_gamma   90.00
#
_symmetry.space_group_name_H-M   'P 1'
#
loop_
_entity.id
_entity.type
_entity.pdbx_description
1 polymer ?
#
loop_
_entity_poly.entity_id
_entity_poly.type
_entity_poly.pdbx_seq_one_letter_code
_entity_poly.pdbx_strand_id
1 'polypeptide(L)'
;MSTLDQKINEHFPGLVVRKDLVKTVKGNAIVPSYVLEYLLGQYCATNDEATIKTGIETVKEILAKHYVHRNEAGLVRSNIKEKGRYKVIDKISVALNEKTDAYEAQFSNLGIKKVLVDSGTVKAHPKLLVSGVWCIADIEYVFSEDQNVSPWILSTLKPIQLSHFDYDAYVAARQQFSTDEWIDLLIQSIGFNPEMFGRRSKLTQLVRLIPFCERNYNLIELGPKGTGKSHVYSEFSPHGILVSGGEVTVPKLFVNNSSGKIGLVGYWDCVAFDEFAGKQKRVDKALVDIMKNYMANKSFSRGVETLGAEASMVFVGNTRHTVPYMLKHSDLFDELPDKFYDSAFLDRIHFYIPGWEVDIIRGEMFSDGYGFVVDYLAEILRSMRNYDYSDQYKEHFTLSSDISTRDRDGINKTFSGLMKILFPQGGATREEVEEVLRFAIEGRKRVKDQLQRIDTTYGEVRFSYQDQQGQEILVTTLEEEEYPGYYHQTVSTPDDEGVEPEPTADVKGVEPEELNAPEPVLEEKHLTFQENQKGISFDGLFGAYLKGASKITVTDPYIRLFYQIRNFMEFLEAIVKNKAEEDEVEVHLVTVRDEFKGDLQDESFEKIQESARTVGIDFTWAFDESGTIHARHIVTDHGWKISLDRGLDIFQHYEMNEAFAFANRLQQFRSSKAFEITFIKQS
;
A
#
# COMPACT_ATOMS: atom_id res chain seq x y z
N MET A 1 -10.98 23.85 1.65
CA MET A 1 -10.45 23.13 2.83
C MET A 1 -11.57 22.29 3.40
N SER A 2 -11.33 20.99 3.52
CA SER A 2 -12.25 20.05 4.15
C SER A 2 -12.33 20.27 5.67
N THR A 3 -13.32 19.70 6.33
CA THR A 3 -13.40 19.66 7.81
C THR A 3 -12.17 18.99 8.41
N LEU A 4 -11.66 17.95 7.77
CA LEU A 4 -10.44 17.25 8.17
C LEU A 4 -9.22 18.19 8.10
N ASP A 5 -9.04 18.94 7.01
CA ASP A 5 -7.91 19.87 6.86
C ASP A 5 -7.88 20.94 7.96
N GLN A 6 -9.06 21.44 8.37
CA GLN A 6 -9.15 22.44 9.43
C GLN A 6 -8.68 21.86 10.78
N LYS A 7 -9.15 20.65 11.11
CA LYS A 7 -8.78 19.92 12.33
C LYS A 7 -7.29 19.56 12.35
N ILE A 8 -6.73 19.17 11.20
CA ILE A 8 -5.30 18.91 11.04
C ILE A 8 -4.47 20.16 11.36
N ASN A 9 -4.83 21.32 10.80
CA ASN A 9 -4.13 22.58 11.05
C ASN A 9 -4.25 23.07 12.50
N GLU A 10 -5.38 22.80 13.16
CA GLU A 10 -5.61 23.16 14.58
C GLU A 10 -4.71 22.37 15.52
N HIS A 11 -4.61 21.05 15.34
CA HIS A 11 -3.86 20.18 16.25
C HIS A 11 -2.38 19.99 15.91
N PHE A 12 -1.97 20.26 14.66
CA PHE A 12 -0.59 20.11 14.21
C PHE A 12 0.00 21.38 13.57
N PRO A 13 -0.12 22.56 14.20
CA PRO A 13 0.39 23.80 13.64
C PRO A 13 1.90 23.73 13.43
N GLY A 14 2.39 24.09 12.23
CA GLY A 14 3.81 24.04 11.91
C GLY A 14 4.37 22.64 11.56
N LEU A 15 3.55 21.59 11.67
CA LEU A 15 3.97 20.18 11.47
C LEU A 15 3.32 19.53 10.24
N VAL A 16 2.44 20.27 9.57
CA VAL A 16 1.68 19.83 8.40
C VAL A 16 1.86 20.82 7.25
N VAL A 17 1.73 20.32 6.03
CA VAL A 17 1.86 21.09 4.80
C VAL A 17 0.85 20.58 3.77
N ARG A 18 0.39 21.49 2.92
CA ARG A 18 -0.49 21.16 1.81
C ARG A 18 0.29 20.40 0.72
N LYS A 19 -0.19 19.20 0.35
CA LYS A 19 0.60 18.21 -0.41
C LYS A 19 0.75 18.50 -1.90
N ASP A 20 -0.15 19.28 -2.48
CA ASP A 20 -0.06 19.80 -3.85
C ASP A 20 1.14 20.73 -4.06
N LEU A 21 1.60 21.42 -3.01
CA LEU A 21 2.65 22.43 -3.10
C LEU A 21 4.00 21.85 -3.56
N VAL A 22 4.27 20.60 -3.21
CA VAL A 22 5.50 19.91 -3.63
C VAL A 22 5.58 19.86 -5.14
N LYS A 23 4.48 19.51 -5.83
CA LYS A 23 4.44 19.48 -7.30
C LYS A 23 4.67 20.88 -7.90
N THR A 24 4.09 21.90 -7.28
CA THR A 24 4.20 23.31 -7.71
C THR A 24 5.61 23.87 -7.58
N VAL A 25 6.36 23.43 -6.57
CA VAL A 25 7.75 23.86 -6.33
C VAL A 25 8.76 23.01 -7.08
N LYS A 26 8.55 21.69 -7.16
CA LYS A 26 9.51 20.72 -7.73
C LYS A 26 9.94 21.12 -9.14
N GLY A 27 9.00 21.51 -10.01
CA GLY A 27 9.33 21.97 -11.37
C GLY A 27 10.34 21.05 -12.07
N ASN A 28 11.49 21.62 -12.47
CA ASN A 28 12.63 20.87 -13.04
C ASN A 28 13.77 20.60 -12.02
N ALA A 29 13.60 20.97 -10.75
CA ALA A 29 14.62 20.81 -9.73
C ALA A 29 14.77 19.33 -9.34
N ILE A 30 15.99 18.80 -9.44
CA ILE A 30 16.33 17.40 -9.09
C ILE A 30 16.61 17.31 -7.58
N VAL A 31 15.61 17.68 -6.79
CA VAL A 31 15.67 17.73 -5.32
C VAL A 31 14.74 16.65 -4.77
N PRO A 32 15.16 15.85 -3.77
CA PRO A 32 14.27 14.88 -3.12
C PRO A 32 13.04 15.56 -2.52
N SER A 33 11.90 14.89 -2.54
CA SER A 33 10.61 15.49 -2.15
C SER A 33 10.59 15.86 -0.67
N TYR A 34 11.21 15.08 0.22
CA TYR A 34 11.34 15.43 1.63
C TYR A 34 12.14 16.72 1.89
N VAL A 35 13.12 17.06 1.03
CA VAL A 35 13.86 18.33 1.14
C VAL A 35 12.94 19.51 0.77
N LEU A 36 12.13 19.34 -0.28
CA LEU A 36 11.13 20.32 -0.68
C LEU A 36 10.08 20.53 0.42
N GLU A 37 9.57 19.44 0.99
CA GLU A 37 8.60 19.49 2.08
C GLU A 37 9.17 20.12 3.35
N TYR A 38 10.44 19.87 3.68
CA TYR A 38 11.09 20.55 4.80
C TYR A 38 11.15 22.07 4.60
N LEU A 39 11.52 22.52 3.39
CA LEU A 39 11.54 23.96 3.07
C LEU A 39 10.11 24.54 3.08
N LEU A 40 9.15 23.85 2.48
CA LEU A 40 7.74 24.25 2.49
C LEU A 40 7.17 24.29 3.91
N GLY A 41 7.54 23.36 4.79
CA GLY A 41 7.14 23.37 6.20
C GLY A 41 7.66 24.59 6.96
N GLN A 42 8.76 25.22 6.52
CA GLN A 42 9.29 26.44 7.15
C GLN A 42 8.59 27.72 6.68
N TYR A 43 8.16 27.78 5.42
CA TYR A 43 7.67 29.01 4.80
C TYR A 43 6.17 28.96 4.45
N CYS A 44 5.55 27.79 4.44
CA CYS A 44 4.18 27.54 3.99
C CYS A 44 3.33 26.75 5.02
N ALA A 45 3.76 26.62 6.27
CA ALA A 45 2.98 25.96 7.32
C ALA A 45 1.88 26.88 7.89
N THR A 46 0.98 27.31 7.03
CA THR A 46 -0.18 28.15 7.33
C THR A 46 -1.33 27.79 6.39
N ASN A 47 -2.55 28.23 6.74
CA ASN A 47 -3.74 28.12 5.90
C ASN A 47 -4.06 29.41 5.14
N ASP A 48 -3.28 30.47 5.33
CA ASP A 48 -3.41 31.73 4.58
C ASP A 48 -2.79 31.63 3.18
N GLU A 49 -3.62 31.66 2.13
CA GLU A 49 -3.20 31.53 0.73
C GLU A 49 -2.20 32.60 0.29
N ALA A 50 -2.30 33.83 0.81
CA ALA A 50 -1.38 34.91 0.47
C ALA A 50 0.03 34.62 1.02
N THR A 51 0.12 34.16 2.26
CA THR A 51 1.37 33.73 2.89
C THR A 51 1.93 32.49 2.20
N ILE A 52 1.10 31.49 1.86
CA ILE A 52 1.53 30.30 1.11
C ILE A 52 2.16 30.70 -0.22
N LYS A 53 1.54 31.60 -0.99
CA LYS A 53 2.08 32.06 -2.27
C LYS A 53 3.45 32.72 -2.12
N THR A 54 3.60 33.59 -1.13
CA THR A 54 4.87 34.24 -0.80
C THR A 54 5.93 33.24 -0.35
N GLY A 55 5.52 32.23 0.44
CA GLY A 55 6.37 31.14 0.87
C GLY A 55 6.88 30.28 -0.30
N ILE A 56 6.01 29.95 -1.26
CA ILE A 56 6.38 29.24 -2.49
C ILE A 56 7.45 30.00 -3.28
N GLU A 57 7.27 31.31 -3.46
CA GLU A 57 8.26 32.16 -4.14
C GLU A 57 9.60 32.15 -3.40
N THR A 58 9.57 32.26 -2.07
CA THR A 58 10.76 32.19 -1.21
C THR A 58 11.49 30.85 -1.36
N VAL A 59 10.76 29.74 -1.33
CA VAL A 59 11.36 28.39 -1.50
C VAL A 59 11.98 28.24 -2.89
N LYS A 60 11.30 28.70 -3.94
CA LYS A 60 11.83 28.70 -5.32
C LYS A 60 13.12 29.51 -5.42
N GLU A 61 13.19 30.67 -4.78
CA GLU A 61 14.40 31.48 -4.73
C GLU A 61 15.55 30.79 -3.98
N ILE A 62 15.26 30.16 -2.83
CA ILE A 62 16.25 29.42 -2.05
C ILE A 62 16.86 28.30 -2.89
N LEU A 63 16.03 27.52 -3.58
CA LEU A 63 16.49 26.44 -4.45
C LEU A 63 17.32 26.99 -5.61
N ALA A 64 16.83 28.02 -6.31
CA ALA A 64 17.55 28.60 -7.45
C ALA A 64 18.92 29.19 -7.07
N LYS A 65 19.04 29.76 -5.87
CA LYS A 65 20.28 30.43 -5.41
C LYS A 65 21.26 29.47 -4.74
N HIS A 66 20.77 28.48 -3.99
CA HIS A 66 21.58 27.69 -3.07
C HIS A 66 21.68 26.21 -3.43
N TYR A 67 20.76 25.64 -4.20
CA TYR A 67 20.90 24.25 -4.63
C TYR A 67 22.06 24.09 -5.60
N VAL A 68 22.92 23.11 -5.33
CA VAL A 68 24.09 22.86 -6.19
C VAL A 68 23.73 21.85 -7.26
N HIS A 69 23.62 22.32 -8.50
CA HIS A 69 23.58 21.45 -9.67
C HIS A 69 25.00 20.98 -10.03
N ARG A 70 25.18 19.67 -10.28
CA ARG A 70 26.50 19.07 -10.56
C ARG A 70 27.22 19.70 -11.76
N ASN A 71 26.48 20.06 -12.81
CA ASN A 71 27.02 20.72 -14.00
C ASN A 71 27.45 22.18 -13.74
N GLU A 72 26.95 22.81 -12.68
CA GLU A 72 27.27 24.20 -12.30
C GLU A 72 28.22 24.29 -11.09
N ALA A 73 28.70 23.17 -10.58
CA ALA A 73 29.58 23.12 -9.41
C ALA A 73 30.84 24.00 -9.55
N GLY A 74 31.37 24.16 -10.77
CA GLY A 74 32.47 25.09 -11.04
C GLY A 74 32.09 26.56 -10.80
N LEU A 75 30.92 26.97 -11.27
CA LEU A 75 30.39 28.32 -11.08
C LEU A 75 30.12 28.61 -9.61
N VAL A 76 29.48 27.68 -8.89
CA VAL A 76 29.21 27.82 -7.44
C VAL A 76 30.51 27.96 -6.65
N ARG A 77 31.55 27.16 -6.97
CA ARG A 77 32.88 27.29 -6.35
C ARG A 77 33.52 28.66 -6.60
N SER A 78 33.38 29.20 -7.82
CA SER A 78 33.84 30.56 -8.12
C SER A 78 33.07 31.60 -7.31
N ASN A 79 31.75 31.46 -7.19
CA ASN A 79 30.91 32.36 -6.40
C ASN A 79 31.30 32.35 -4.91
N ILE A 80 31.60 31.17 -4.34
CA ILE A 80 32.09 31.07 -2.96
C ILE A 80 33.40 31.85 -2.80
N LYS A 81 34.35 31.68 -3.73
CA LYS A 81 35.64 32.39 -3.71
C LYS A 81 35.45 33.92 -3.77
N GLU A 82 34.65 34.41 -4.71
CA GLU A 82 34.48 35.86 -4.92
C GLU A 82 33.66 36.52 -3.80
N LYS A 83 32.69 35.81 -3.22
CA LYS A 83 31.82 36.35 -2.15
C LYS A 83 32.36 36.09 -0.74
N GLY A 84 33.39 35.26 -0.59
CA GLY A 84 33.97 34.84 0.69
C GLY A 84 33.15 33.77 1.40
N ARG A 85 31.84 33.99 1.59
CA ARG A 85 30.90 33.06 2.23
C ARG A 85 29.68 32.83 1.34
N TYR A 86 29.27 31.57 1.20
CA TYR A 86 28.09 31.20 0.43
C TYR A 86 27.32 30.05 1.06
N LYS A 87 25.99 30.12 0.99
CA LYS A 87 25.09 29.05 1.43
C LYS A 87 24.83 28.09 0.28
N VAL A 88 24.94 26.78 0.56
CA VAL A 88 24.70 25.70 -0.39
C VAL A 88 23.74 24.65 0.19
N ILE A 89 22.93 24.05 -0.67
CA ILE A 89 22.13 22.86 -0.39
C ILE A 89 22.75 21.71 -1.17
N ASP A 90 23.31 20.73 -0.45
CA ASP A 90 24.02 19.59 -1.03
C ASP A 90 23.89 18.36 -0.14
N LYS A 91 24.16 17.18 -0.70
CA LYS A 91 24.33 15.93 0.03
C LYS A 91 25.76 15.81 0.53
N ILE A 92 25.93 15.84 1.85
CA ILE A 92 27.24 15.85 2.52
C ILE A 92 27.48 14.52 3.22
N SER A 93 28.64 13.92 2.97
CA SER A 93 29.15 12.75 3.72
C SER A 93 30.43 13.12 4.45
N VAL A 94 30.70 12.50 5.59
CA VAL A 94 31.90 12.72 6.41
C VAL A 94 32.69 11.41 6.53
N ALA A 95 34.00 11.49 6.65
CA ALA A 95 34.85 10.36 6.99
C ALA A 95 35.93 10.79 8.01
N LEU A 96 36.34 9.88 8.89
CA LEU A 96 37.53 10.08 9.72
C LEU A 96 38.77 9.86 8.85
N ASN A 97 39.62 10.87 8.76
CA ASN A 97 40.97 10.74 8.20
C ASN A 97 41.94 10.43 9.35
N GLU A 98 42.31 9.15 9.47
CA GLU A 98 43.19 8.64 10.52
C GLU A 98 44.63 9.20 10.45
N LYS A 99 45.06 9.68 9.27
CA LYS A 99 46.41 10.25 9.11
C LYS A 99 46.52 11.64 9.71
N THR A 100 45.44 12.40 9.68
CA THR A 100 45.38 13.78 10.17
C THR A 100 44.58 13.91 11.46
N ASP A 101 44.05 12.80 11.98
CA ASP A 101 43.13 12.75 13.13
C ASP A 101 41.99 13.78 13.04
N ALA A 102 41.34 13.84 11.87
CA ALA A 102 40.31 14.84 11.59
C ALA A 102 39.13 14.27 10.82
N TYR A 103 37.93 14.79 11.10
CA TYR A 103 36.76 14.49 10.28
C TYR A 103 36.73 15.38 9.04
N GLU A 104 36.58 14.76 7.88
CA GLU A 104 36.59 15.40 6.59
C GLU A 104 35.25 15.17 5.87
N ALA A 105 34.54 16.26 5.57
CA ALA A 105 33.36 16.27 4.73
C ALA A 105 33.71 16.24 3.23
N GLN A 106 32.83 15.58 2.49
CA GLN A 106 32.76 15.56 1.04
C GLN A 106 31.34 15.99 0.62
N PHE A 107 31.30 16.92 -0.33
CA PHE A 107 30.08 17.45 -0.91
C PHE A 107 29.82 16.75 -2.24
N SER A 108 28.65 16.14 -2.39
CA SER A 108 28.34 15.28 -3.53
C SER A 108 28.18 16.07 -4.83
N ASN A 109 27.49 17.20 -4.80
CA ASN A 109 27.20 17.98 -5.99
C ASN A 109 28.22 19.08 -6.22
N LEU A 110 28.67 19.77 -5.17
CA LEU A 110 29.70 20.80 -5.23
C LEU A 110 31.09 20.21 -5.55
N GLY A 111 31.29 18.92 -5.25
CA GLY A 111 32.49 18.17 -5.62
C GLY A 111 33.74 18.56 -4.83
N ILE A 112 33.57 19.21 -3.66
CA ILE A 112 34.67 19.52 -2.74
C ILE A 112 34.87 18.38 -1.73
N LYS A 113 36.11 18.19 -1.29
CA LYS A 113 36.54 17.12 -0.38
C LYS A 113 37.47 17.70 0.67
N LYS A 114 37.74 16.93 1.72
CA LYS A 114 38.65 17.30 2.81
C LYS A 114 38.22 18.55 3.57
N VAL A 115 36.92 18.84 3.61
CA VAL A 115 36.40 20.00 4.35
C VAL A 115 36.37 19.61 5.83
N LEU A 116 37.11 20.30 6.69
CA LEU A 116 37.16 19.93 8.11
C LEU A 116 35.79 20.09 8.78
N VAL A 117 35.44 19.11 9.61
CA VAL A 117 34.21 19.09 10.41
C VAL A 117 34.59 18.85 11.87
N ASP A 118 33.99 19.60 12.78
CA ASP A 118 34.21 19.39 14.20
C ASP A 118 33.56 18.08 14.69
N SER A 119 34.16 17.47 15.72
CA SER A 119 33.66 16.21 16.27
C SER A 119 32.27 16.33 16.89
N GLY A 120 31.84 17.52 17.32
CA GLY A 120 30.52 17.76 17.90
C GLY A 120 29.42 17.57 16.86
N THR A 121 29.59 18.17 15.68
CA THR A 121 28.70 18.00 14.52
C THR A 121 28.57 16.53 14.12
N VAL A 122 29.69 15.80 14.07
CA VAL A 122 29.67 14.37 13.70
C VAL A 122 28.97 13.51 14.75
N LYS A 123 29.18 13.79 16.05
CA LYS A 123 28.49 13.09 17.14
C LYS A 123 26.98 13.36 17.16
N ALA A 124 26.57 14.59 16.85
CA ALA A 124 25.16 14.96 16.74
C ALA A 124 24.48 14.31 15.51
N HIS A 125 25.24 14.10 14.43
CA HIS A 125 24.72 13.62 13.15
C HIS A 125 25.53 12.44 12.58
N PRO A 126 25.52 11.27 13.24
CA PRO A 126 26.36 10.13 12.87
C PRO A 126 26.10 9.58 11.46
N LYS A 127 24.90 9.80 10.91
CA LYS A 127 24.52 9.41 9.54
C LYS A 127 25.38 10.03 8.45
N LEU A 128 26.03 11.17 8.74
CA LEU A 128 26.99 11.77 7.83
C LEU A 128 28.12 10.79 7.47
N LEU A 129 28.47 9.84 8.36
CA LEU A 129 29.59 8.90 8.18
C LEU A 129 29.34 7.74 7.20
N VAL A 130 28.12 7.58 6.67
CA VAL A 130 27.68 6.34 6.01
C VAL A 130 27.41 6.55 4.52
N SER A 131 26.38 7.34 4.24
CA SER A 131 25.79 7.50 2.90
C SER A 131 25.61 8.97 2.51
N GLY A 132 25.89 9.87 3.46
CA GLY A 132 25.69 11.31 3.39
C GLY A 132 24.22 11.74 3.55
N VAL A 133 24.02 12.92 4.13
CA VAL A 133 22.71 13.51 4.42
C VAL A 133 22.57 14.84 3.66
N TRP A 134 21.35 15.18 3.24
CA TRP A 134 21.08 16.49 2.66
C TRP A 134 21.17 17.57 3.73
N CYS A 135 21.97 18.60 3.47
CA CYS A 135 22.26 19.65 4.42
C CYS A 135 22.19 21.01 3.75
N ILE A 136 21.84 22.02 4.54
CA ILE A 136 22.11 23.42 4.25
C ILE A 136 23.43 23.76 4.93
N ALA A 137 24.44 24.11 4.16
CA ALA A 137 25.78 24.43 4.67
C ALA A 137 26.23 25.81 4.24
N ASP A 138 26.95 26.52 5.12
CA ASP A 138 27.65 27.74 4.77
C ASP A 138 29.13 27.40 4.57
N ILE A 139 29.62 27.69 3.37
CA ILE A 139 30.98 27.37 2.93
C ILE A 139 31.73 28.65 2.65
N GLU A 140 32.97 28.68 3.12
CA GLU A 140 33.93 29.74 2.86
C GLU A 140 35.13 29.19 2.10
N TYR A 141 35.80 30.08 1.37
CA TYR A 141 37.03 29.76 0.65
C TYR A 141 38.16 30.69 1.09
N VAL A 142 39.22 30.10 1.64
CA VAL A 142 40.44 30.82 2.02
C VAL A 142 41.62 30.10 1.38
N PHE A 143 42.31 30.80 0.49
CA PHE A 143 43.50 30.24 -0.15
C PHE A 143 44.60 30.00 0.89
N SER A 144 45.24 28.84 0.80
CA SER A 144 46.42 28.48 1.59
C SER A 144 47.52 28.00 0.65
N GLU A 145 48.76 28.42 0.90
CA GLU A 145 49.94 27.91 0.18
C GLU A 145 50.34 26.50 0.64
N ASP A 146 49.89 26.08 1.83
CA ASP A 146 50.09 24.71 2.33
C ASP A 146 49.10 23.74 1.67
N GLN A 147 49.64 22.79 0.91
CA GLN A 147 48.86 21.77 0.21
C GLN A 147 48.12 20.78 1.13
N ASN A 148 48.51 20.72 2.42
CA ASN A 148 47.85 19.87 3.41
C ASN A 148 46.60 20.54 4.02
N VAL A 149 46.44 21.85 3.86
CA VAL A 149 45.30 22.59 4.38
C VAL A 149 44.23 22.68 3.31
N SER A 150 43.02 22.20 3.62
CA SER A 150 41.89 22.37 2.72
C SER A 150 41.52 23.85 2.63
N PRO A 151 41.40 24.42 1.42
CA PRO A 151 41.03 25.83 1.27
C PRO A 151 39.54 26.08 1.52
N TRP A 152 38.75 25.00 1.72
CA TRP A 152 37.32 25.05 1.98
C TRP A 152 37.06 24.95 3.47
N ILE A 153 36.35 25.93 4.01
CA ILE A 153 36.02 26.01 5.43
C ILE A 153 34.52 25.85 5.59
N LEU A 154 34.10 24.90 6.43
CA LEU A 154 32.72 24.71 6.81
C LEU A 154 32.39 25.63 7.99
N SER A 155 31.55 26.64 7.76
CA SER A 155 31.12 27.55 8.82
C SER A 155 29.96 26.99 9.62
N THR A 156 28.93 26.50 8.93
CA THR A 156 27.75 25.89 9.56
C THR A 156 27.29 24.72 8.71
N LEU A 157 26.83 23.65 9.36
CA LEU A 157 26.22 22.50 8.72
C LEU A 157 24.90 22.20 9.43
N LYS A 158 23.78 22.38 8.74
CA LYS A 158 22.45 22.06 9.25
C LYS A 158 21.85 20.95 8.39
N PRO A 159 21.73 19.71 8.89
CA PRO A 159 20.96 18.68 8.20
C PRO A 159 19.53 19.15 7.98
N ILE A 160 18.95 18.78 6.84
CA ILE A 160 17.54 18.99 6.53
C ILE A 160 16.77 17.92 7.31
N GLN A 161 16.63 18.18 8.60
CA GLN A 161 15.95 17.34 9.59
C GLN A 161 15.21 18.23 10.59
N LEU A 162 14.14 17.72 11.21
CA LEU A 162 13.41 18.37 12.28
C LEU A 162 14.31 18.65 13.48
N SER A 163 14.25 19.87 14.01
CA SER A 163 15.10 20.31 15.12
C SER A 163 14.65 19.78 16.48
N HIS A 164 13.37 19.48 16.65
CA HIS A 164 12.80 18.98 17.89
C HIS A 164 11.57 18.12 17.57
N PHE A 165 11.50 16.93 18.17
CA PHE A 165 10.40 15.99 18.02
C PHE A 165 9.83 15.68 19.40
N ASP A 166 8.51 15.85 19.56
CA ASP A 166 7.76 15.56 20.77
C ASP A 166 6.75 14.44 20.50
N TYR A 167 7.08 13.23 20.98
CA TYR A 167 6.23 12.05 20.80
C TYR A 167 4.95 12.12 21.63
N ASP A 168 5.01 12.69 22.84
CA ASP A 168 3.87 12.73 23.76
C ASP A 168 2.80 13.71 23.25
N ALA A 169 3.23 14.84 22.69
CA ALA A 169 2.33 15.78 22.02
C ALA A 169 1.62 15.13 20.81
N TYR A 170 2.32 14.31 20.03
CA TYR A 170 1.72 13.56 18.92
C TYR A 170 0.65 12.57 19.40
N VAL A 171 0.94 11.80 20.45
CA VAL A 171 -0.02 10.84 21.04
C VAL A 171 -1.25 11.56 21.61
N ALA A 172 -1.06 12.70 22.27
CA ALA A 172 -2.16 13.50 22.78
C ALA A 172 -3.03 14.09 21.66
N ALA A 173 -2.42 14.57 20.58
CA ALA A 173 -3.15 15.10 19.42
C ALA A 173 -3.93 13.99 18.69
N ARG A 174 -3.37 12.79 18.56
CA ARG A 174 -4.04 11.62 17.97
C ARG A 174 -5.40 11.32 18.63
N GLN A 175 -5.54 11.54 19.94
CA GLN A 175 -6.80 11.30 20.67
C GLN A 175 -7.94 12.21 20.22
N GLN A 176 -7.65 13.32 19.53
CA GLN A 176 -8.66 14.24 19.03
C GLN A 176 -9.32 13.76 17.72
N PHE A 177 -8.77 12.74 17.06
CA PHE A 177 -9.23 12.22 15.77
C PHE A 177 -9.96 10.89 15.93
N SER A 178 -11.01 10.67 15.15
CA SER A 178 -11.55 9.32 14.96
C SER A 178 -10.53 8.44 14.23
N THR A 179 -10.72 7.12 14.27
CA THR A 179 -9.84 6.19 13.55
C THR A 179 -9.88 6.42 12.04
N ASP A 180 -11.04 6.74 11.47
CA ASP A 180 -11.19 7.00 10.04
C ASP A 180 -10.51 8.31 9.62
N GLU A 181 -10.75 9.39 10.37
CA GLU A 181 -10.06 10.68 10.15
C GLU A 181 -8.54 10.53 10.27
N TRP A 182 -8.09 9.69 11.21
CA TRP A 182 -6.68 9.44 11.42
C TRP A 182 -6.02 8.68 10.28
N ILE A 183 -6.67 7.61 9.80
CA ILE A 183 -6.20 6.88 8.62
C ILE A 183 -6.15 7.84 7.43
N ASP A 184 -7.17 8.68 7.22
CA ASP A 184 -7.21 9.63 6.12
C ASP A 184 -6.07 10.65 6.19
N LEU A 185 -5.77 11.19 7.38
CA LEU A 185 -4.60 12.04 7.60
C LEU A 185 -3.29 11.31 7.26
N LEU A 186 -3.12 10.05 7.67
CA LEU A 186 -1.92 9.28 7.34
C LEU A 186 -1.80 9.04 5.83
N ILE A 187 -2.90 8.78 5.14
CA ILE A 187 -2.97 8.59 3.69
C ILE A 187 -2.65 9.90 2.94
N GLN A 188 -3.17 11.04 3.40
CA GLN A 188 -2.78 12.37 2.91
C GLN A 188 -1.28 12.63 3.16
N SER A 189 -0.77 12.21 4.32
CA SER A 189 0.64 12.42 4.70
C SER A 189 1.63 11.70 3.80
N ILE A 190 1.27 10.50 3.31
CA ILE A 190 2.05 9.77 2.29
C ILE A 190 1.81 10.26 0.85
N GLY A 191 0.88 11.21 0.67
CA GLY A 191 0.64 11.95 -0.58
C GLY A 191 -0.60 11.54 -1.38
N PHE A 192 -1.45 10.65 -0.86
CA PHE A 192 -2.61 10.12 -1.58
C PHE A 192 -3.93 10.74 -1.12
N ASN A 193 -4.89 10.88 -2.03
CA ASN A 193 -6.24 11.33 -1.72
C ASN A 193 -7.04 10.17 -1.07
N PRO A 194 -7.42 10.26 0.21
CA PRO A 194 -8.09 9.18 0.92
C PRO A 194 -9.46 8.78 0.33
N GLU A 195 -10.14 9.68 -0.38
CA GLU A 195 -11.45 9.38 -1.00
C GLU A 195 -11.35 8.36 -2.14
N MET A 196 -10.15 8.21 -2.72
CA MET A 196 -9.89 7.28 -3.82
C MET A 196 -9.57 5.84 -3.35
N PHE A 197 -9.55 5.59 -2.04
CA PHE A 197 -9.15 4.29 -1.49
C PHE A 197 -10.21 3.72 -0.56
N GLY A 198 -10.50 2.43 -0.74
CA GLY A 198 -11.19 1.61 0.25
C GLY A 198 -10.39 1.42 1.54
N ARG A 199 -11.04 0.95 2.62
CA ARG A 199 -10.41 0.80 3.94
C ARG A 199 -9.24 -0.18 3.90
N ARG A 200 -9.43 -1.33 3.25
CA ARG A 200 -8.40 -2.34 2.97
C ARG A 200 -7.22 -1.76 2.19
N SER A 201 -7.50 -1.00 1.14
CA SER A 201 -6.45 -0.37 0.32
C SER A 201 -5.64 0.67 1.12
N LYS A 202 -6.28 1.41 2.03
CA LYS A 202 -5.59 2.30 2.97
C LYS A 202 -4.69 1.51 3.92
N LEU A 203 -5.16 0.42 4.53
CA LEU A 203 -4.33 -0.45 5.37
C LEU A 203 -3.13 -1.02 4.60
N THR A 204 -3.32 -1.46 3.36
CA THR A 204 -2.22 -1.91 2.48
C THR A 204 -1.17 -0.82 2.25
N GLN A 205 -1.57 0.44 2.09
CA GLN A 205 -0.61 1.56 2.01
C GLN A 205 0.13 1.76 3.34
N LEU A 206 -0.57 1.65 4.47
CA LEU A 206 0.04 1.82 5.80
C LEU A 206 1.02 0.70 6.16
N VAL A 207 0.84 -0.54 5.65
CA VAL A 207 1.84 -1.62 5.80
C VAL A 207 3.21 -1.22 5.26
N ARG A 208 3.26 -0.42 4.18
CA ARG A 208 4.53 0.09 3.62
C ARG A 208 5.31 0.98 4.61
N LEU A 209 4.65 1.48 5.67
CA LEU A 209 5.27 2.29 6.72
C LEU A 209 5.82 1.45 7.89
N ILE A 210 5.36 0.20 8.06
CA ILE A 210 5.80 -0.69 9.14
C ILE A 210 7.32 -0.88 9.19
N PRO A 211 8.05 -1.05 8.06
CA PRO A 211 9.51 -1.13 8.08
C PRO A 211 10.21 0.01 8.84
N PHE A 212 9.58 1.19 8.93
CA PHE A 212 10.11 2.35 9.64
C PHE A 212 9.74 2.39 11.13
N CYS A 213 8.67 1.71 11.57
CA CYS A 213 8.23 1.69 12.98
C CYS A 213 8.41 0.35 13.72
N GLU A 214 8.72 -0.72 12.99
CA GLU A 214 9.00 -2.04 13.55
C GLU A 214 10.42 -2.48 13.19
N ARG A 215 11.14 -3.05 14.16
CA ARG A 215 12.56 -3.42 13.99
C ARG A 215 12.67 -4.74 13.25
N ASN A 216 13.55 -4.80 12.26
CA ASN A 216 13.79 -6.01 11.46
C ASN A 216 12.47 -6.61 10.96
N TYR A 217 11.68 -5.79 10.27
CA TYR A 217 10.45 -6.20 9.61
C TYR A 217 10.75 -6.49 8.14
N ASN A 218 10.59 -7.74 7.73
CA ASN A 218 10.83 -8.22 6.38
C ASN A 218 9.53 -8.22 5.58
N LEU A 219 9.46 -7.38 4.55
CA LEU A 219 8.28 -7.14 3.74
C LEU A 219 8.59 -7.47 2.28
N ILE A 220 7.63 -8.07 1.57
CA ILE A 220 7.71 -8.23 0.13
C ILE A 220 6.45 -7.65 -0.54
N GLU A 221 6.64 -6.95 -1.64
CA GLU A 221 5.58 -6.45 -2.48
C GLU A 221 5.84 -6.82 -3.93
N LEU A 222 4.96 -7.65 -4.49
CA LEU A 222 4.99 -8.04 -5.91
C LEU A 222 3.66 -7.68 -6.56
N GLY A 223 3.72 -7.09 -7.75
CA GLY A 223 2.51 -6.75 -8.50
C GLY A 223 2.79 -6.02 -9.81
N PRO A 224 1.75 -5.58 -10.54
CA PRO A 224 1.88 -4.91 -11.83
C PRO A 224 2.65 -3.59 -11.72
N LYS A 225 3.18 -3.11 -12.84
CA LYS A 225 3.90 -1.82 -12.93
C LYS A 225 2.95 -0.65 -12.66
N GLY A 226 3.48 0.45 -12.10
CA GLY A 226 2.72 1.70 -11.91
C GLY A 226 1.96 1.82 -10.58
N THR A 227 2.12 0.89 -9.64
CA THR A 227 1.42 0.89 -8.33
C THR A 227 2.19 1.61 -7.20
N GLY A 228 3.21 2.40 -7.54
CA GLY A 228 3.99 3.22 -6.59
C GLY A 228 4.85 2.49 -5.57
N LYS A 229 5.10 1.18 -5.78
CA LYS A 229 5.79 0.29 -4.82
C LYS A 229 7.12 0.84 -4.29
N SER A 230 7.90 1.51 -5.12
CA SER A 230 9.24 2.02 -4.77
C SER A 230 9.23 3.46 -4.24
N HIS A 231 8.12 4.18 -4.38
CA HIS A 231 8.03 5.62 -4.06
C HIS A 231 8.22 5.88 -2.56
N VAL A 232 7.54 5.11 -1.71
CA VAL A 232 7.66 5.25 -0.25
C VAL A 232 9.12 5.09 0.19
N TYR A 233 9.82 4.06 -0.27
CA TYR A 233 11.17 3.79 0.22
C TYR A 233 12.27 4.71 -0.34
N SER A 234 11.97 5.51 -1.36
CA SER A 234 12.90 6.48 -1.95
C SER A 234 12.67 7.92 -1.50
N GLU A 235 11.42 8.32 -1.33
CA GLU A 235 11.05 9.75 -1.16
C GLU A 235 10.47 10.08 0.22
N PHE A 236 10.02 9.07 1.00
CA PHE A 236 9.25 9.29 2.23
C PHE A 236 10.09 9.39 3.52
N SER A 237 11.35 8.99 3.55
CA SER A 237 12.07 9.01 4.84
C SER A 237 13.57 9.21 4.69
N PRO A 238 14.19 10.08 5.50
CA PRO A 238 15.64 10.16 5.64
C PRO A 238 16.22 8.96 6.42
N HIS A 239 15.38 8.03 6.87
CA HIS A 239 15.76 6.78 7.55
C HIS A 239 15.67 5.55 6.66
N GLY A 240 15.29 5.71 5.38
CA GLY A 240 15.24 4.66 4.38
C GLY A 240 16.29 4.80 3.28
N ILE A 241 16.71 3.67 2.71
CA ILE A 241 17.49 3.65 1.48
C ILE A 241 16.91 2.64 0.48
N LEU A 242 16.73 3.10 -0.76
CA LEU A 242 16.37 2.24 -1.90
C LEU A 242 17.64 1.85 -2.67
N VAL A 243 17.83 0.54 -2.89
CA VAL A 243 18.93 -0.03 -3.66
C VAL A 243 18.40 -0.88 -4.81
N SER A 244 19.10 -0.93 -5.94
CA SER A 244 18.74 -1.85 -7.03
C SER A 244 19.05 -3.29 -6.64
N GLY A 245 18.08 -4.20 -6.81
CA GLY A 245 18.19 -5.60 -6.40
C GLY A 245 19.31 -6.40 -7.09
N GLY A 246 19.81 -5.94 -8.25
CA GLY A 246 20.89 -6.62 -8.99
C GLY A 246 22.32 -6.21 -8.60
N GLU A 247 22.49 -5.18 -7.77
CA GLU A 247 23.81 -4.55 -7.53
C GLU A 247 24.26 -4.60 -6.06
N VAL A 248 23.57 -5.35 -5.21
CA VAL A 248 23.88 -5.43 -3.78
C VAL A 248 24.88 -6.55 -3.51
N THR A 249 25.97 -6.20 -2.81
CA THR A 249 27.02 -7.13 -2.40
C THR A 249 27.06 -7.23 -0.87
N VAL A 250 27.63 -8.33 -0.35
CA VAL A 250 27.81 -8.53 1.10
C VAL A 250 28.51 -7.35 1.79
N PRO A 251 29.62 -6.79 1.25
CA PRO A 251 30.30 -5.66 1.90
C PRO A 251 29.44 -4.39 1.96
N LYS A 252 28.59 -4.16 0.96
CA LYS A 252 27.71 -2.99 0.90
C LYS A 252 26.57 -3.13 1.90
N LEU A 253 25.98 -4.32 2.02
CA LEU A 253 24.82 -4.56 2.89
C LEU A 253 25.22 -4.74 4.36
N PHE A 254 26.23 -5.57 4.65
CA PHE A 254 26.54 -6.05 6.00
C PHE A 254 27.86 -5.53 6.57
N VAL A 255 29.00 -6.05 6.11
CA VAL A 255 30.31 -5.65 6.60
C VAL A 255 31.38 -5.91 5.56
N ASN A 256 32.26 -4.93 5.38
CA ASN A 256 33.45 -5.08 4.57
C ASN A 256 34.61 -5.60 5.41
N ASN A 257 34.93 -6.90 5.28
CA ASN A 257 36.02 -7.56 6.00
C ASN A 257 37.41 -6.92 5.83
N SER A 258 37.66 -6.24 4.71
CA SER A 258 38.96 -5.58 4.50
C SER A 258 39.12 -4.30 5.32
N SER A 259 38.01 -3.66 5.70
CA SER A 259 37.99 -2.35 6.38
C SER A 259 37.30 -2.35 7.75
N GLY A 260 36.62 -3.44 8.12
CA GLY A 260 35.77 -3.52 9.32
C GLY A 260 34.50 -2.65 9.27
N LYS A 261 34.29 -1.85 8.21
CA LYS A 261 33.14 -0.94 8.12
C LYS A 261 31.82 -1.71 7.99
N ILE A 262 30.88 -1.37 8.87
CA ILE A 262 29.49 -1.80 8.81
C ILE A 262 28.84 -1.23 7.54
N GLY A 263 27.99 -2.04 6.91
CA GLY A 263 27.24 -1.71 5.71
C GLY A 263 25.89 -1.07 6.03
N LEU A 264 25.00 -1.04 5.04
CA LEU A 264 23.72 -0.33 5.13
C LEU A 264 22.86 -0.73 6.33
N VAL A 265 22.82 -2.03 6.70
CA VAL A 265 21.92 -2.49 7.77
C VAL A 265 22.23 -1.90 9.15
N GLY A 266 23.46 -1.42 9.39
CA GLY A 266 23.85 -0.85 10.68
C GLY A 266 23.44 0.60 10.90
N TYR A 267 22.93 1.28 9.85
CA TYR A 267 22.74 2.75 9.89
C TYR A 267 21.37 3.22 9.41
N TRP A 268 20.61 2.35 8.76
CA TRP A 268 19.30 2.66 8.20
C TRP A 268 18.22 1.88 8.95
N ASP A 269 17.04 2.49 9.09
CA ASP A 269 15.90 1.81 9.71
C ASP A 269 15.22 0.86 8.72
N CYS A 270 15.29 1.19 7.42
CA CYS A 270 14.75 0.39 6.32
C CYS A 270 15.74 0.34 5.13
N VAL A 271 16.01 -0.86 4.62
CA VAL A 271 16.76 -1.10 3.38
C VAL A 271 15.82 -1.79 2.39
N ALA A 272 15.45 -1.07 1.33
CA ALA A 272 14.52 -1.53 0.31
C ALA A 272 15.26 -1.91 -0.99
N PHE A 273 14.88 -3.04 -1.58
CA PHE A 273 15.41 -3.56 -2.82
C PHE A 273 14.39 -3.33 -3.93
N ASP A 274 14.70 -2.40 -4.84
CA ASP A 274 13.88 -2.16 -6.03
C ASP A 274 14.21 -3.15 -7.14
N GLU A 275 13.25 -3.38 -8.04
CA GLU A 275 13.32 -4.35 -9.11
C GLU A 275 13.82 -5.72 -8.61
N PHE A 276 13.43 -6.14 -7.42
CA PHE A 276 13.93 -7.37 -6.83
C PHE A 276 13.60 -8.60 -7.68
N ALA A 277 12.48 -8.55 -8.41
CA ALA A 277 12.07 -9.55 -9.38
C ALA A 277 12.98 -9.60 -10.63
N GLY A 278 13.21 -10.81 -11.13
CA GLY A 278 13.90 -11.13 -12.36
C GLY A 278 14.80 -12.35 -12.21
N LYS A 279 14.37 -13.51 -12.74
CA LYS A 279 15.12 -14.80 -12.71
C LYS A 279 16.58 -14.70 -13.18
N GLN A 280 16.85 -13.82 -14.15
CA GLN A 280 18.18 -13.63 -14.75
C GLN A 280 19.18 -12.86 -13.86
N LYS A 281 18.75 -12.32 -12.72
CA LYS A 281 19.62 -11.49 -11.86
C LYS A 281 20.68 -12.36 -11.17
N ARG A 282 21.94 -11.95 -11.31
CA ARG A 282 23.07 -12.64 -10.68
C ARG A 282 23.17 -12.24 -9.20
N VAL A 283 22.90 -13.20 -8.33
CA VAL A 283 22.94 -13.03 -6.88
C VAL A 283 24.01 -13.95 -6.29
N ASP A 284 24.80 -13.44 -5.35
CA ASP A 284 25.76 -14.23 -4.59
C ASP A 284 25.02 -15.07 -3.54
N LYS A 285 25.26 -16.39 -3.52
CA LYS A 285 24.67 -17.30 -2.53
C LYS A 285 25.09 -16.90 -1.09
N ALA A 286 26.32 -16.44 -0.90
CA ALA A 286 26.80 -16.01 0.40
C ALA A 286 26.00 -14.83 0.95
N LEU A 287 25.50 -13.94 0.09
CA LEU A 287 24.62 -12.84 0.48
C LEU A 287 23.31 -13.38 1.06
N VAL A 288 22.66 -14.30 0.34
CA VAL A 288 21.37 -14.88 0.76
C VAL A 288 21.51 -15.61 2.10
N ASP A 289 22.59 -16.38 2.29
CA ASP A 289 22.81 -17.12 3.54
C ASP A 289 23.03 -16.18 4.74
N ILE A 290 23.75 -15.07 4.56
CA ILE A 290 23.89 -14.03 5.60
C ILE A 290 22.55 -13.34 5.87
N MET A 291 21.77 -13.04 4.82
CA MET A 291 20.45 -12.45 4.96
C MET A 291 19.50 -13.35 5.74
N LYS A 292 19.50 -14.68 5.50
CA LYS A 292 18.72 -15.64 6.30
C LYS A 292 19.05 -15.53 7.78
N ASN A 293 20.33 -15.48 8.16
CA ASN A 293 20.69 -15.35 9.57
C ASN A 293 20.20 -14.00 10.13
N TYR A 294 20.48 -12.92 9.41
CA TYR A 294 20.10 -11.56 9.81
C TYR A 294 18.58 -11.37 9.99
N MET A 295 17.80 -11.82 9.01
CA MET A 295 16.33 -11.69 9.02
C MET A 295 15.66 -12.50 10.13
N ALA A 296 16.33 -13.53 10.66
CA ALA A 296 15.83 -14.32 11.79
C ALA A 296 16.33 -13.81 13.15
N ASN A 297 17.59 -13.38 13.23
CA ASN A 297 18.27 -13.15 14.50
C ASN A 297 18.65 -11.70 14.76
N LYS A 298 18.40 -10.77 13.82
CA LYS A 298 18.86 -9.37 13.86
C LYS A 298 20.38 -9.23 13.97
N SER A 299 21.10 -10.29 13.60
CA SER A 299 22.55 -10.37 13.74
C SER A 299 23.17 -11.01 12.51
N PHE A 300 24.39 -10.62 12.21
CA PHE A 300 25.19 -11.25 11.16
C PHE A 300 26.61 -11.49 11.66
N SER A 301 27.23 -12.58 11.20
CA SER A 301 28.58 -12.96 11.58
C SER A 301 29.41 -13.29 10.34
N ARG A 302 30.67 -12.87 10.36
CA ARG A 302 31.67 -13.26 9.36
C ARG A 302 32.99 -13.64 10.01
N GLY A 303 32.91 -14.49 11.05
CA GLY A 303 34.02 -15.29 11.56
C GLY A 303 34.86 -14.68 12.69
N VAL A 304 34.65 -13.42 13.07
CA VAL A 304 35.41 -12.79 14.17
C VAL A 304 34.49 -12.26 15.27
N GLU A 305 33.44 -11.52 14.90
CA GLU A 305 32.49 -10.92 15.84
C GLU A 305 31.07 -10.98 15.26
N THR A 306 30.08 -11.19 16.12
CA THR A 306 28.65 -11.14 15.75
C THR A 306 28.16 -9.72 15.93
N LEU A 307 27.75 -9.08 14.84
CA LEU A 307 27.26 -7.70 14.86
C LEU A 307 25.73 -7.71 14.82
N GLY A 308 25.12 -6.91 15.70
CA GLY A 308 23.68 -6.67 15.71
C GLY A 308 23.30 -5.49 14.82
N ALA A 309 22.14 -5.57 14.18
CA ALA A 309 21.55 -4.49 13.41
C ALA A 309 20.02 -4.63 13.39
N GLU A 310 19.31 -3.52 13.17
CA GLU A 310 17.85 -3.47 13.35
C GLU A 310 17.09 -3.07 12.08
N ALA A 311 17.80 -2.84 10.98
CA ALA A 311 17.20 -2.48 9.70
C ALA A 311 16.15 -3.50 9.25
N SER A 312 15.00 -3.00 8.86
CA SER A 312 13.95 -3.73 8.17
C SER A 312 14.31 -3.93 6.69
N MET A 313 13.90 -5.05 6.12
CA MET A 313 14.21 -5.42 4.73
C MET A 313 12.93 -5.37 3.91
N VAL A 314 12.95 -4.65 2.78
CA VAL A 314 11.80 -4.59 1.88
C VAL A 314 12.21 -5.05 0.50
N PHE A 315 11.43 -5.93 -0.11
CA PHE A 315 11.66 -6.46 -1.44
C PHE A 315 10.52 -6.03 -2.36
N VAL A 316 10.82 -5.22 -3.38
CA VAL A 316 9.83 -4.70 -4.31
C VAL A 316 10.10 -5.25 -5.70
N GLY A 317 9.13 -5.92 -6.29
CA GLY A 317 9.28 -6.54 -7.61
C GLY A 317 8.01 -6.46 -8.46
N ASN A 318 8.16 -6.67 -9.76
CA ASN A 318 7.00 -6.75 -10.66
C ASN A 318 6.65 -8.20 -10.94
N THR A 319 5.35 -8.50 -10.99
CA THR A 319 4.86 -9.76 -11.55
C THR A 319 4.80 -9.64 -13.08
N ARG A 320 5.09 -10.76 -13.78
CA ARG A 320 4.95 -10.84 -15.24
C ARG A 320 3.58 -11.35 -15.67
N HIS A 321 3.01 -12.23 -14.86
CA HIS A 321 1.77 -12.94 -15.15
C HIS A 321 0.65 -12.50 -14.21
N THR A 322 -0.59 -12.75 -14.63
CA THR A 322 -1.79 -12.55 -13.79
C THR A 322 -1.82 -13.56 -12.66
N VAL A 323 -2.45 -13.21 -11.53
CA VAL A 323 -2.65 -14.12 -10.37
C VAL A 323 -3.14 -15.51 -10.77
N PRO A 324 -4.25 -15.69 -11.53
CA PRO A 324 -4.72 -17.02 -11.90
C PRO A 324 -3.71 -17.83 -12.73
N TYR A 325 -2.90 -17.16 -13.56
CA TYR A 325 -1.84 -17.83 -14.32
C TYR A 325 -0.72 -18.31 -13.38
N MET A 326 -0.25 -17.45 -12.46
CA MET A 326 0.77 -17.84 -11.48
C MET A 326 0.29 -18.98 -10.60
N LEU A 327 -0.94 -18.90 -10.07
CA LEU A 327 -1.49 -19.97 -9.22
C LEU A 327 -1.65 -21.30 -9.94
N LYS A 328 -1.92 -21.27 -11.26
CA LYS A 328 -2.07 -22.48 -12.09
C LYS A 328 -0.74 -23.11 -12.51
N HIS A 329 0.30 -22.29 -12.73
CA HIS A 329 1.54 -22.74 -13.37
C HIS A 329 2.78 -22.69 -12.45
N SER A 330 2.72 -21.98 -11.33
CA SER A 330 3.79 -21.85 -10.33
C SER A 330 3.21 -21.42 -8.97
N ASP A 331 3.55 -20.21 -8.54
CA ASP A 331 3.28 -19.61 -7.24
C ASP A 331 3.47 -18.08 -7.32
N LEU A 332 3.15 -17.38 -6.23
CA LEU A 332 3.21 -15.91 -6.18
C LEU A 332 4.64 -15.32 -6.07
N PHE A 333 5.68 -16.15 -5.91
CA PHE A 333 7.10 -15.79 -5.86
C PHE A 333 7.87 -16.16 -7.14
N ASP A 334 7.20 -16.67 -8.18
CA ASP A 334 7.84 -17.19 -9.40
C ASP A 334 8.86 -16.23 -10.02
N GLU A 335 8.61 -14.93 -9.98
CA GLU A 335 9.49 -13.93 -10.59
C GLU A 335 10.76 -13.61 -9.76
N LEU A 336 10.98 -14.25 -8.61
CA LEU A 336 12.19 -14.01 -7.82
C LEU A 336 13.45 -14.59 -8.49
N PRO A 337 14.63 -14.00 -8.25
CA PRO A 337 15.89 -14.58 -8.67
C PRO A 337 16.11 -15.97 -8.05
N ASP A 338 16.69 -16.92 -8.80
CA ASP A 338 16.83 -18.33 -8.39
C ASP A 338 17.46 -18.55 -7.01
N LYS A 339 18.34 -17.64 -6.56
CA LYS A 339 18.98 -17.74 -5.23
C LYS A 339 18.10 -17.25 -4.09
N PHE A 340 17.14 -16.38 -4.37
CA PHE A 340 16.15 -15.88 -3.42
C PHE A 340 14.86 -16.71 -3.44
N TYR A 341 14.63 -17.47 -4.51
CA TYR A 341 13.61 -18.52 -4.58
C TYR A 341 14.05 -19.73 -3.74
N ASP A 342 14.06 -19.53 -2.42
CA ASP A 342 14.53 -20.48 -1.42
C ASP A 342 13.56 -20.44 -0.24
N SER A 343 12.98 -21.61 0.10
CA SER A 343 11.91 -21.69 1.09
C SER A 343 12.35 -21.17 2.46
N ALA A 344 13.61 -21.39 2.87
CA ALA A 344 14.12 -20.87 4.14
C ALA A 344 14.28 -19.35 4.14
N PHE A 345 14.66 -18.73 3.01
CA PHE A 345 14.68 -17.28 2.87
C PHE A 345 13.26 -16.70 2.92
N LEU A 346 12.35 -17.25 2.11
CA LEU A 346 10.97 -16.79 1.98
C LEU A 346 10.17 -16.95 3.29
N ASP A 347 10.44 -17.98 4.08
CA ASP A 347 9.80 -18.18 5.39
C ASP A 347 10.13 -17.07 6.41
N ARG A 348 11.13 -16.23 6.14
CA ARG A 348 11.49 -15.06 6.96
C ARG A 348 10.81 -13.76 6.52
N ILE A 349 10.00 -13.78 5.48
CA ILE A 349 9.16 -12.66 5.07
C ILE A 349 7.93 -12.62 5.99
N HIS A 350 7.71 -11.52 6.70
CA HIS A 350 6.61 -11.41 7.66
C HIS A 350 5.27 -11.16 6.96
N PHE A 351 5.27 -10.45 5.83
CA PHE A 351 4.05 -10.06 5.14
C PHE A 351 4.28 -9.94 3.63
N TYR A 352 3.31 -10.43 2.86
CA TYR A 352 3.24 -10.27 1.41
C TYR A 352 2.16 -9.24 1.06
N ILE A 353 2.57 -8.09 0.50
CA ILE A 353 1.65 -7.12 -0.08
C ILE A 353 1.25 -7.60 -1.49
N PRO A 354 -0.04 -7.91 -1.73
CA PRO A 354 -0.55 -8.26 -3.05
C PRO A 354 -0.66 -7.00 -3.91
N GLY A 355 0.42 -6.66 -4.63
CA GLY A 355 0.49 -5.41 -5.39
C GLY A 355 -0.53 -5.33 -6.54
N TRP A 356 -1.21 -6.42 -6.89
CA TRP A 356 -2.33 -6.48 -7.84
C TRP A 356 -3.67 -6.01 -7.27
N GLU A 357 -3.78 -5.86 -5.95
CA GLU A 357 -4.91 -5.19 -5.29
C GLU A 357 -4.76 -3.66 -5.31
N VAL A 358 -3.57 -3.14 -5.60
CA VAL A 358 -3.31 -1.70 -5.66
C VAL A 358 -3.52 -1.20 -7.08
N ASP A 359 -4.36 -0.18 -7.24
CA ASP A 359 -4.59 0.45 -8.52
C ASP A 359 -3.33 1.12 -9.08
N ILE A 360 -3.29 1.26 -10.41
CA ILE A 360 -2.25 2.03 -11.08
C ILE A 360 -2.41 3.48 -10.65
N ILE A 361 -1.35 4.06 -10.08
CA ILE A 361 -1.38 5.42 -9.54
C ILE A 361 -1.50 6.43 -10.68
N ARG A 362 -2.54 7.27 -10.59
CA ARG A 362 -2.82 8.36 -11.54
C ARG A 362 -2.73 9.72 -10.86
N GLY A 363 -2.74 10.78 -11.66
CA GLY A 363 -2.59 12.17 -11.19
C GLY A 363 -3.64 12.61 -10.17
N GLU A 364 -4.88 12.12 -10.30
CA GLU A 364 -6.02 12.44 -9.42
C GLU A 364 -5.99 11.70 -8.08
N MET A 365 -5.19 10.63 -7.97
CA MET A 365 -5.03 9.88 -6.72
C MET A 365 -4.13 10.60 -5.71
N PHE A 366 -3.50 11.71 -6.09
CA PHE A 366 -2.67 12.49 -5.19
C PHE A 366 -3.48 13.54 -4.45
N SER A 367 -3.23 13.70 -3.15
CA SER A 367 -3.94 14.68 -2.33
C SER A 367 -3.50 16.12 -2.61
N ASP A 368 -4.46 17.04 -2.55
CA ASP A 368 -4.27 18.48 -2.43
C ASP A 368 -4.56 19.01 -1.01
N GLY A 369 -4.85 18.11 -0.05
CA GLY A 369 -5.11 18.44 1.34
C GLY A 369 -3.85 18.58 2.19
N TYR A 370 -4.04 18.80 3.49
CA TYR A 370 -2.97 18.91 4.47
C TYR A 370 -2.55 17.54 4.99
N GLY A 371 -1.25 17.30 5.07
CA GLY A 371 -0.70 16.11 5.72
C GLY A 371 0.60 16.42 6.44
N PHE A 372 1.08 15.49 7.26
CA PHE A 372 2.34 15.66 7.99
C PHE A 372 3.48 15.96 7.03
N VAL A 373 4.36 16.89 7.40
CA VAL A 373 5.65 17.05 6.74
C VAL A 373 6.38 15.70 6.81
N VAL A 374 6.90 15.22 5.67
CA VAL A 374 7.50 13.89 5.55
C VAL A 374 8.51 13.57 6.65
N ASP A 375 9.35 14.53 7.01
CA ASP A 375 10.38 14.38 8.04
C ASP A 375 9.80 14.23 9.46
N TYR A 376 8.66 14.88 9.74
CA TYR A 376 7.94 14.73 11.01
C TYR A 376 7.42 13.31 11.15
N LEU A 377 6.73 12.82 10.12
CA LEU A 377 6.21 11.45 10.12
C LEU A 377 7.33 10.41 10.17
N ALA A 378 8.48 10.68 9.55
CA ALA A 378 9.64 9.80 9.62
C ALA A 378 10.21 9.69 11.06
N GLU A 379 10.30 10.79 11.80
CA GLU A 379 10.74 10.76 13.21
C GLU A 379 9.69 10.11 14.13
N ILE A 380 8.40 10.30 13.86
CA ILE A 380 7.31 9.58 14.55
C ILE A 380 7.50 8.07 14.43
N LEU A 381 7.58 7.57 13.20
CA LEU A 381 7.73 6.14 12.93
C LEU A 381 9.00 5.59 13.57
N ARG A 382 10.11 6.33 13.49
CA ARG A 382 11.37 5.94 14.13
C ARG A 382 11.26 5.85 15.65
N SER A 383 10.60 6.81 16.30
CA SER A 383 10.35 6.77 17.75
C SER A 383 9.54 5.54 18.16
N MET A 384 8.55 5.17 17.34
CA MET A 384 7.70 4.00 17.56
C MET A 384 8.47 2.66 17.59
N ARG A 385 9.68 2.61 17.01
CA ARG A 385 10.56 1.42 17.05
C ARG A 385 11.00 1.02 18.47
N ASN A 386 10.81 1.88 19.47
CA ASN A 386 11.14 1.61 20.86
C ASN A 386 10.00 0.99 21.67
N TYR A 387 8.79 0.91 21.09
CA TYR A 387 7.62 0.33 21.72
C TYR A 387 7.35 -1.08 21.16
N ASP A 388 6.65 -1.93 21.91
CA ASP A 388 6.28 -3.28 21.47
C ASP A 388 4.80 -3.52 21.74
N TYR A 389 4.03 -3.68 20.66
CA TYR A 389 2.57 -3.83 20.70
C TYR A 389 2.15 -5.25 20.27
N SER A 390 3.11 -6.17 20.14
CA SER A 390 2.92 -7.52 19.60
C SER A 390 1.87 -8.36 20.31
N ASP A 391 1.62 -8.08 21.59
CA ASP A 391 0.77 -8.89 22.46
C ASP A 391 -0.60 -8.26 22.74
N GLN A 392 -0.92 -7.07 22.20
CA GLN A 392 -2.15 -6.36 22.56
C GLN A 392 -3.43 -7.09 22.13
N TYR A 393 -3.38 -7.95 21.11
CA TYR A 393 -4.54 -8.75 20.75
C TYR A 393 -4.88 -9.84 21.78
N LYS A 394 -3.92 -10.25 22.63
CA LYS A 394 -4.10 -11.37 23.57
C LYS A 394 -5.15 -11.11 24.64
N GLU A 395 -5.51 -9.85 24.86
CA GLU A 395 -6.63 -9.51 25.71
C GLU A 395 -7.94 -10.09 25.17
N HIS A 396 -8.14 -10.11 23.85
CA HIS A 396 -9.41 -10.49 23.21
C HIS A 396 -9.36 -11.79 22.40
N PHE A 397 -8.17 -12.17 21.90
CA PHE A 397 -8.02 -13.24 20.92
C PHE A 397 -6.81 -14.13 21.21
N THR A 398 -6.92 -15.40 20.83
CA THR A 398 -5.82 -16.37 20.90
C THR A 398 -5.55 -16.96 19.52
N LEU A 399 -4.32 -16.88 19.04
CA LEU A 399 -3.89 -17.53 17.80
C LEU A 399 -3.90 -19.06 17.96
N SER A 400 -4.26 -19.78 16.90
CA SER A 400 -4.22 -21.25 16.86
C SER A 400 -2.85 -21.81 17.28
N SER A 401 -2.88 -22.96 17.95
CA SER A 401 -1.68 -23.73 18.30
C SER A 401 -0.93 -24.26 17.08
N ASP A 402 -1.61 -24.38 15.94
CA ASP A 402 -1.04 -24.91 14.70
C ASP A 402 -0.10 -23.90 14.03
N ILE A 403 -0.23 -22.61 14.37
CA ILE A 403 0.62 -21.54 13.85
C ILE A 403 2.02 -21.70 14.44
N SER A 404 3.02 -21.90 13.58
CA SER A 404 4.42 -22.05 13.98
C SER A 404 4.94 -20.78 14.68
N THR A 405 6.03 -20.90 15.44
CA THR A 405 6.66 -19.74 16.09
C THR A 405 7.07 -18.66 15.09
N ARG A 406 7.52 -19.04 13.89
CA ARG A 406 7.93 -18.09 12.85
C ARG A 406 6.74 -17.40 12.19
N ASP A 407 5.65 -18.14 11.95
CA ASP A 407 4.40 -17.56 11.48
C ASP A 407 3.82 -16.58 12.51
N ARG A 408 3.85 -16.96 13.79
CA ARG A 408 3.43 -16.10 14.90
C ARG A 408 4.27 -14.83 15.02
N ASP A 409 5.59 -14.91 14.83
CA ASP A 409 6.46 -13.71 14.82
C ASP A 409 6.10 -12.77 13.67
N GLY A 410 5.85 -13.31 12.46
CA GLY A 410 5.42 -12.51 11.31
C GLY A 410 4.09 -11.79 11.53
N ILE A 411 3.10 -12.49 12.12
CA ILE A 411 1.80 -11.94 12.50
C ILE A 411 1.99 -10.84 13.56
N ASN A 412 2.69 -11.15 14.65
CA ASN A 412 2.92 -10.25 15.77
C ASN A 412 3.61 -8.95 15.33
N LYS A 413 4.63 -9.03 14.48
CA LYS A 413 5.33 -7.84 13.97
C LYS A 413 4.44 -6.97 13.10
N THR A 414 3.63 -7.58 12.22
CA THR A 414 2.69 -6.84 11.38
C THR A 414 1.62 -6.17 12.24
N PHE A 415 1.04 -6.92 13.17
CA PHE A 415 0.05 -6.41 14.13
C PHE A 415 0.63 -5.25 14.96
N SER A 416 1.80 -5.43 15.57
CA SER A 416 2.52 -4.39 16.33
C SER A 416 2.72 -3.12 15.50
N GLY A 417 3.22 -3.27 14.26
CA GLY A 417 3.44 -2.14 13.35
C GLY A 417 2.18 -1.34 13.06
N LEU A 418 1.08 -2.02 12.69
CA LEU A 418 -0.20 -1.37 12.43
C LEU A 418 -0.79 -0.73 13.69
N MET A 419 -0.73 -1.41 14.84
CA MET A 419 -1.21 -0.87 16.11
C MET A 419 -0.45 0.39 16.52
N LYS A 420 0.88 0.45 16.31
CA LYS A 420 1.67 1.67 16.54
C LYS A 420 1.25 2.83 15.62
N ILE A 421 0.97 2.55 14.36
CA ILE A 421 0.59 3.57 13.37
C ILE A 421 -0.83 4.10 13.63
N LEU A 422 -1.77 3.20 13.91
CA LEU A 422 -3.20 3.50 14.03
C LEU A 422 -3.60 3.95 15.44
N PHE A 423 -3.02 3.33 16.46
CA PHE A 423 -3.39 3.48 17.87
C PHE A 423 -2.16 3.68 18.77
N PRO A 424 -1.28 4.67 18.49
CA PRO A 424 -0.09 4.92 19.32
C PRO A 424 -0.41 5.32 20.77
N GLN A 425 -1.65 5.72 21.03
CA GLN A 425 -2.19 6.05 22.36
C GLN A 425 -2.76 4.82 23.10
N GLY A 426 -2.88 3.66 22.43
CA GLY A 426 -3.63 2.51 22.92
C GLY A 426 -5.16 2.73 22.88
N GLY A 427 -5.91 1.86 23.56
CA GLY A 427 -7.36 2.00 23.72
C GLY A 427 -8.18 1.69 22.46
N ALA A 428 -7.64 0.94 21.50
CA ALA A 428 -8.39 0.40 20.37
C ALA A 428 -9.55 -0.48 20.86
N THR A 429 -10.68 -0.46 20.16
CA THR A 429 -11.80 -1.34 20.50
C THR A 429 -11.49 -2.79 20.12
N ARG A 430 -12.29 -3.74 20.63
CA ARG A 430 -12.15 -5.16 20.28
C ARG A 430 -12.21 -5.37 18.77
N GLU A 431 -13.13 -4.68 18.09
CA GLU A 431 -13.36 -4.79 16.65
C GLU A 431 -12.18 -4.22 15.85
N GLU A 432 -11.62 -3.09 16.29
CA GLU A 432 -10.42 -2.50 15.68
C GLU A 432 -9.19 -3.40 15.84
N VAL A 433 -9.03 -4.02 17.01
CA VAL A 433 -7.97 -5.01 17.28
C VAL A 433 -8.15 -6.25 16.39
N GLU A 434 -9.39 -6.74 16.23
CA GLU A 434 -9.70 -7.88 15.39
C GLU A 434 -9.42 -7.62 13.91
N GLU A 435 -9.77 -6.43 13.41
CA GLU A 435 -9.49 -6.01 12.03
C GLU A 435 -7.98 -6.06 11.75
N VAL A 436 -7.18 -5.44 12.62
CA VAL A 436 -5.72 -5.40 12.47
C VAL A 436 -5.12 -6.80 12.59
N LEU A 437 -5.62 -7.64 13.51
CA LEU A 437 -5.17 -9.01 13.69
C LEU A 437 -5.47 -9.86 12.46
N ARG A 438 -6.71 -9.82 11.96
CA ARG A 438 -7.13 -10.59 10.77
C ARG A 438 -6.30 -10.21 9.56
N PHE A 439 -6.07 -8.91 9.35
CA PHE A 439 -5.23 -8.42 8.25
C PHE A 439 -3.77 -8.88 8.36
N ALA A 440 -3.20 -8.86 9.57
CA ALA A 440 -1.85 -9.37 9.83
C ALA A 440 -1.72 -10.87 9.58
N ILE A 441 -2.73 -11.66 9.97
CA ILE A 441 -2.80 -13.11 9.70
C ILE A 441 -2.85 -13.37 8.19
N GLU A 442 -3.70 -12.65 7.47
CA GLU A 442 -3.90 -12.83 6.04
C GLU A 442 -2.59 -12.67 5.24
N GLY A 443 -1.85 -11.58 5.49
CA GLY A 443 -0.61 -11.34 4.76
C GLY A 443 0.52 -12.32 5.09
N ARG A 444 0.53 -12.91 6.30
CA ARG A 444 1.46 -13.99 6.65
C ARG A 444 1.02 -15.33 6.06
N LYS A 445 -0.27 -15.64 6.08
CA LYS A 445 -0.86 -16.82 5.41
C LYS A 445 -0.48 -16.85 3.94
N ARG A 446 -0.57 -15.72 3.24
CA ARG A 446 -0.14 -15.60 1.83
C ARG A 446 1.33 -15.99 1.62
N VAL A 447 2.23 -15.73 2.56
CA VAL A 447 3.62 -16.23 2.46
C VAL A 447 3.66 -17.75 2.66
N LYS A 448 2.98 -18.25 3.70
CA LYS A 448 3.05 -19.65 4.11
C LYS A 448 2.41 -20.62 3.13
N ASP A 449 1.26 -20.28 2.57
CA ASP A 449 0.57 -21.10 1.59
C ASP A 449 1.44 -21.27 0.32
N GLN A 450 2.15 -20.22 -0.09
CA GLN A 450 3.05 -20.30 -1.23
C GLN A 450 4.32 -21.09 -0.92
N LEU A 451 4.80 -21.07 0.33
CA LEU A 451 5.89 -21.96 0.75
C LEU A 451 5.51 -23.43 0.69
N GLN A 452 4.27 -23.79 1.04
CA GLN A 452 3.76 -25.16 0.94
C GLN A 452 3.67 -25.63 -0.52
N ARG A 453 3.41 -24.71 -1.46
CA ARG A 453 3.47 -24.99 -2.91
C ARG A 453 4.90 -25.21 -3.40
N ILE A 454 5.86 -24.41 -2.91
CA ILE A 454 7.27 -24.46 -3.32
C ILE A 454 7.99 -25.68 -2.72
N ASP A 455 7.66 -26.03 -1.48
CA ASP A 455 8.36 -27.02 -0.68
C ASP A 455 7.35 -27.86 0.12
N THR A 456 7.10 -29.08 -0.37
CA THR A 456 6.10 -30.02 0.19
C THR A 456 6.49 -30.57 1.57
N THR A 457 7.67 -30.22 2.09
CA THR A 457 8.07 -30.61 3.45
C THR A 457 7.39 -29.78 4.54
N TYR A 458 6.79 -28.64 4.20
CA TYR A 458 5.98 -27.87 5.13
C TYR A 458 4.63 -28.55 5.35
N GLY A 459 4.29 -28.82 6.62
CA GLY A 459 2.97 -29.31 6.98
C GLY A 459 1.88 -28.25 6.74
N GLU A 460 0.64 -28.71 6.61
CA GLU A 460 -0.54 -27.84 6.58
C GLU A 460 -0.63 -27.03 7.87
N VAL A 461 -0.95 -25.74 7.75
CA VAL A 461 -1.05 -24.81 8.88
C VAL A 461 -2.43 -24.16 8.83
N ARG A 462 -3.18 -24.30 9.92
CA ARG A 462 -4.50 -23.69 10.06
C ARG A 462 -4.34 -22.26 10.60
N PHE A 463 -4.41 -21.28 9.70
CA PHE A 463 -4.38 -19.86 10.06
C PHE A 463 -5.74 -19.41 10.59
N SER A 464 -5.95 -19.61 11.89
CA SER A 464 -7.14 -19.18 12.62
C SER A 464 -6.79 -18.53 13.95
N TYR A 465 -7.75 -17.79 14.48
CA TYR A 465 -7.73 -17.28 15.85
C TYR A 465 -9.07 -17.56 16.52
N GLN A 466 -9.07 -17.56 17.85
CA GLN A 466 -10.27 -17.77 18.65
C GLN A 466 -10.55 -16.52 19.48
N ASP A 467 -11.82 -16.21 19.65
CA ASP A 467 -12.25 -15.20 20.60
C ASP A 467 -12.30 -15.75 22.04
N GLN A 468 -12.60 -14.89 23.02
CA GLN A 468 -12.74 -15.29 24.43
C GLN A 468 -13.86 -16.32 24.68
N GLN A 469 -14.81 -16.48 23.75
CA GLN A 469 -15.91 -17.44 23.84
C GLN A 469 -15.52 -18.80 23.24
N GLY A 470 -14.31 -18.91 22.67
CA GLY A 470 -13.81 -20.11 22.01
C GLY A 470 -14.32 -20.28 20.58
N GLN A 471 -14.95 -19.25 19.99
CA GLN A 471 -15.36 -19.29 18.60
C GLN A 471 -14.12 -19.15 17.71
N GLU A 472 -13.85 -20.18 16.91
CA GLU A 472 -12.75 -20.17 15.95
C GLU A 472 -13.13 -19.42 14.67
N ILE A 473 -12.27 -18.51 14.24
CA ILE A 473 -12.38 -17.72 13.03
C ILE A 473 -11.20 -18.07 12.13
N LEU A 474 -11.50 -18.68 10.97
CA LEU A 474 -10.52 -18.98 9.94
C LEU A 474 -10.24 -17.74 9.08
N VAL A 475 -8.98 -17.51 8.73
CA VAL A 475 -8.58 -16.40 7.86
C VAL A 475 -8.23 -16.94 6.47
N THR A 476 -8.90 -16.42 5.46
CA THR A 476 -8.71 -16.71 4.02
C THR A 476 -8.08 -15.52 3.31
N THR A 477 -7.33 -15.77 2.24
CA THR A 477 -6.81 -14.72 1.35
C THR A 477 -7.80 -14.47 0.20
N LEU A 478 -7.77 -13.29 -0.42
CA LEU A 478 -8.59 -13.05 -1.62
C LEU A 478 -8.27 -14.02 -2.77
N GLU A 479 -7.00 -14.39 -2.92
CA GLU A 479 -6.59 -15.33 -3.95
C GLU A 479 -7.18 -16.74 -3.75
N GLU A 480 -7.36 -17.15 -2.50
CA GLU A 480 -8.02 -18.40 -2.11
C GLU A 480 -9.52 -18.36 -2.44
N GLU A 481 -10.18 -17.23 -2.20
CA GLU A 481 -11.62 -17.06 -2.46
C GLU A 481 -11.93 -16.87 -3.95
N GLU A 482 -11.11 -16.13 -4.68
CA GLU A 482 -11.31 -15.88 -6.11
C GLU A 482 -10.93 -17.08 -6.98
N TYR A 483 -9.95 -17.88 -6.57
CA TYR A 483 -9.40 -18.98 -7.37
C TYR A 483 -9.28 -20.31 -6.57
N PRO A 484 -10.36 -20.80 -5.94
CA PRO A 484 -10.30 -21.98 -5.07
C PRO A 484 -9.82 -23.24 -5.82
N GLY A 485 -10.15 -23.35 -7.12
CA GLY A 485 -9.73 -24.46 -7.97
C GLY A 485 -8.23 -24.49 -8.28
N TYR A 486 -7.51 -23.38 -8.13
CA TYR A 486 -6.07 -23.32 -8.39
C TYR A 486 -5.27 -23.13 -7.10
N TYR A 487 -5.83 -22.45 -6.08
CA TYR A 487 -5.06 -21.91 -4.95
C TYR A 487 -4.35 -22.94 -4.06
N HIS A 488 -4.89 -24.15 -3.90
CA HIS A 488 -4.23 -25.22 -3.13
C HIS A 488 -3.61 -26.33 -4.00
N GLN A 489 -3.61 -26.18 -5.33
CA GLN A 489 -2.99 -27.16 -6.22
C GLN A 489 -1.46 -27.01 -6.19
N THR A 490 -0.75 -28.07 -5.82
CA THR A 490 0.70 -28.19 -6.03
C THR A 490 0.98 -28.36 -7.51
N VAL A 491 1.88 -27.56 -8.07
CA VAL A 491 2.29 -27.69 -9.47
C VAL A 491 3.04 -29.01 -9.66
N SER A 492 2.49 -29.91 -10.47
CA SER A 492 3.17 -31.13 -10.89
C SER A 492 4.51 -30.76 -11.54
N THR A 493 5.62 -31.32 -11.05
CA THR A 493 6.95 -31.10 -11.63
C THR A 493 7.03 -31.62 -13.06
N PRO A 494 7.88 -31.03 -13.95
CA PRO A 494 8.03 -31.48 -15.33
C PRO A 494 8.60 -32.91 -15.49
N ASP A 495 9.08 -33.53 -14.42
CA ASP A 495 9.54 -34.93 -14.42
C ASP A 495 8.40 -35.95 -14.22
N ASP A 496 7.14 -35.49 -14.18
CA ASP A 496 5.94 -36.34 -14.16
C ASP A 496 5.34 -36.54 -15.57
N GLU A 497 6.18 -36.50 -16.61
CA GLU A 497 5.87 -37.10 -17.91
C GLU A 497 5.89 -38.64 -17.77
N GLY A 498 4.88 -39.19 -17.08
CA GLY A 498 4.87 -40.62 -16.82
C GLY A 498 3.70 -41.19 -16.04
N VAL A 499 2.64 -40.44 -15.75
CA VAL A 499 1.36 -41.05 -15.34
C VAL A 499 0.23 -40.30 -16.03
N GLU A 500 -0.19 -40.82 -17.18
CA GLU A 500 -1.50 -40.52 -17.73
C GLU A 500 -2.55 -40.77 -16.62
N PRO A 501 -3.44 -39.83 -16.31
CA PRO A 501 -4.62 -40.18 -15.55
C PRO A 501 -5.35 -41.24 -16.38
N GLU A 502 -5.52 -42.45 -15.81
CA GLU A 502 -6.31 -43.48 -16.46
C GLU A 502 -7.64 -42.88 -16.92
N PRO A 503 -7.97 -42.98 -18.22
CA PRO A 503 -9.27 -42.57 -18.69
C PRO A 503 -10.25 -43.55 -18.07
N THR A 504 -11.09 -43.09 -17.14
CA THR A 504 -12.35 -43.78 -16.87
C THR A 504 -13.15 -43.73 -18.16
N ALA A 505 -12.99 -44.80 -18.94
CA ALA A 505 -13.70 -45.08 -20.16
C ALA A 505 -15.16 -45.36 -19.82
N ASP A 506 -16.04 -44.41 -20.17
CA ASP A 506 -17.14 -44.68 -21.10
C ASP A 506 -17.74 -43.35 -21.55
N VAL A 507 -17.08 -42.69 -22.51
CA VAL A 507 -17.71 -41.68 -23.37
C VAL A 507 -17.80 -42.29 -24.76
N LYS A 508 -18.86 -43.06 -24.99
CA LYS A 508 -19.30 -43.32 -26.36
C LYS A 508 -19.85 -42.02 -26.92
N GLY A 509 -19.36 -41.63 -28.08
CA GLY A 509 -19.82 -40.46 -28.81
C GLY A 509 -21.34 -40.47 -28.94
N VAL A 510 -21.95 -39.41 -28.44
CA VAL A 510 -23.31 -39.01 -28.77
C VAL A 510 -23.16 -37.71 -29.55
N GLU A 511 -23.77 -37.67 -30.73
CA GLU A 511 -24.08 -36.44 -31.48
C GLU A 511 -24.71 -35.39 -30.54
N PRO A 512 -24.71 -34.08 -30.88
CA PRO A 512 -25.18 -33.04 -29.96
C PRO A 512 -26.69 -33.16 -29.75
N GLU A 513 -27.09 -34.00 -28.80
CA GLU A 513 -28.38 -33.90 -28.12
C GLU A 513 -28.27 -32.78 -27.10
N GLU A 514 -29.21 -31.85 -27.16
CA GLU A 514 -29.50 -30.85 -26.14
C GLU A 514 -29.72 -31.54 -24.79
N LEU A 515 -28.64 -31.70 -24.03
CA LEU A 515 -28.71 -32.16 -22.66
C LEU A 515 -29.03 -30.94 -21.78
N ASN A 516 -30.32 -30.80 -21.47
CA ASN A 516 -30.81 -30.07 -20.32
C ASN A 516 -29.97 -30.45 -19.09
N ALA A 517 -29.00 -29.61 -18.74
CA ALA A 517 -28.43 -29.63 -17.40
C ALA A 517 -29.59 -29.43 -16.43
N PRO A 518 -29.71 -30.25 -15.35
CA PRO A 518 -30.76 -30.04 -14.37
C PRO A 518 -30.64 -28.61 -13.83
N GLU A 519 -31.76 -27.88 -13.88
CA GLU A 519 -31.78 -26.50 -13.40
C GLU A 519 -31.31 -26.45 -11.93
N PRO A 520 -30.40 -25.53 -11.58
CA PRO A 520 -29.91 -25.41 -10.22
C PRO A 520 -31.07 -25.13 -9.28
N VAL A 521 -31.22 -25.96 -8.24
CA VAL A 521 -32.23 -25.77 -7.20
C VAL A 521 -31.89 -24.49 -6.44
N LEU A 522 -32.82 -23.53 -6.39
CA LEU A 522 -32.64 -22.28 -5.67
C LEU A 522 -32.73 -22.53 -4.15
N GLU A 523 -31.71 -22.05 -3.43
CA GLU A 523 -31.58 -22.24 -1.98
C GLU A 523 -31.51 -20.89 -1.24
N GLU A 524 -31.99 -20.88 0.01
CA GLU A 524 -31.73 -19.78 0.93
C GLU A 524 -30.26 -19.78 1.32
N LYS A 525 -29.62 -18.61 1.27
CA LYS A 525 -28.19 -18.49 1.58
C LYS A 525 -27.84 -17.08 2.01
N HIS A 526 -26.74 -16.98 2.76
CA HIS A 526 -26.09 -15.73 3.11
C HIS A 526 -24.69 -15.73 2.52
N LEU A 527 -24.34 -14.67 1.80
CA LEU A 527 -23.04 -14.48 1.16
C LEU A 527 -22.40 -13.21 1.72
N THR A 528 -21.11 -13.32 2.06
CA THR A 528 -20.29 -12.20 2.54
C THR A 528 -19.11 -12.03 1.57
N PHE A 529 -18.85 -10.81 1.14
CA PHE A 529 -17.79 -10.48 0.20
C PHE A 529 -16.79 -9.51 0.83
N GLN A 530 -15.52 -9.78 0.59
CA GLN A 530 -14.43 -8.96 1.11
C GLN A 530 -14.18 -7.73 0.23
N GLU A 531 -13.70 -6.64 0.82
CA GLU A 531 -13.26 -5.48 0.04
C GLU A 531 -12.10 -5.87 -0.90
N ASN A 532 -12.09 -5.28 -2.09
CA ASN A 532 -11.20 -5.56 -3.22
C ASN A 532 -11.47 -6.85 -4.00
N GLN A 533 -12.35 -7.74 -3.52
CA GLN A 533 -12.67 -9.01 -4.18
C GLN A 533 -13.22 -8.79 -5.60
N LYS A 534 -12.70 -9.55 -6.56
CA LYS A 534 -13.10 -9.61 -7.98
C LYS A 534 -13.87 -10.90 -8.28
N GLY A 535 -14.27 -11.08 -9.54
CA GLY A 535 -15.07 -12.24 -9.97
C GLY A 535 -16.59 -12.04 -9.82
N ILE A 536 -17.02 -10.89 -9.30
CA ILE A 536 -18.42 -10.62 -8.95
C ILE A 536 -19.14 -9.92 -10.12
N SER A 537 -20.37 -10.36 -10.42
CA SER A 537 -21.27 -9.69 -11.37
C SER A 537 -22.72 -9.86 -10.93
N PHE A 538 -23.61 -8.96 -11.34
CA PHE A 538 -25.04 -9.08 -11.04
C PHE A 538 -25.66 -10.33 -11.66
N ASP A 539 -25.19 -10.73 -12.84
CA ASP A 539 -25.59 -11.99 -13.46
C ASP A 539 -25.19 -13.20 -12.60
N GLY A 540 -23.93 -13.25 -12.15
CA GLY A 540 -23.46 -14.32 -11.25
C GLY A 540 -24.12 -14.32 -9.88
N LEU A 541 -24.52 -13.15 -9.35
CA LEU A 541 -25.17 -13.04 -8.05
C LEU A 541 -26.67 -13.35 -8.11
N PHE A 542 -27.38 -12.79 -9.11
CA PHE A 542 -28.83 -12.74 -9.14
C PHE A 542 -29.44 -13.56 -10.27
N GLY A 543 -28.72 -13.84 -11.36
CA GLY A 543 -29.28 -14.41 -12.59
C GLY A 543 -30.17 -15.64 -12.36
N ALA A 544 -29.70 -16.61 -11.57
CA ALA A 544 -30.47 -17.80 -11.22
C ALA A 544 -31.79 -17.49 -10.47
N TYR A 545 -31.81 -16.47 -9.61
CA TYR A 545 -33.00 -16.03 -8.85
C TYR A 545 -33.89 -15.06 -9.63
N LEU A 546 -33.41 -14.52 -10.76
CA LEU A 546 -34.20 -13.66 -11.65
C LEU A 546 -34.87 -14.47 -12.76
N LYS A 547 -34.31 -15.63 -13.12
CA LYS A 547 -34.84 -16.52 -14.16
C LYS A 547 -36.28 -16.93 -13.84
N GLY A 548 -37.18 -16.70 -14.80
CA GLY A 548 -38.60 -17.06 -14.70
C GLY A 548 -39.46 -16.06 -13.90
N ALA A 549 -38.90 -14.95 -13.42
CA ALA A 549 -39.69 -13.87 -12.82
C ALA A 549 -40.44 -13.08 -13.90
N SER A 550 -41.75 -12.86 -13.71
CA SER A 550 -42.51 -11.94 -14.55
C SER A 550 -42.60 -10.54 -13.95
N LYS A 551 -42.41 -10.43 -12.62
CA LYS A 551 -42.41 -9.16 -11.90
C LYS A 551 -41.32 -9.09 -10.84
N ILE A 552 -40.54 -8.00 -10.88
CA ILE A 552 -39.42 -7.73 -10.00
C ILE A 552 -39.58 -6.34 -9.40
N THR A 553 -39.47 -6.23 -8.08
CA THR A 553 -39.43 -4.95 -7.37
C THR A 553 -38.05 -4.75 -6.76
N VAL A 554 -37.38 -3.67 -7.11
CA VAL A 554 -36.10 -3.25 -6.55
C VAL A 554 -36.35 -2.06 -5.63
N THR A 555 -35.97 -2.19 -4.38
CA THR A 555 -35.98 -1.08 -3.42
C THR A 555 -34.54 -0.72 -3.10
N ASP A 556 -34.08 0.47 -3.51
CA ASP A 556 -32.74 0.96 -3.21
C ASP A 556 -32.74 2.51 -3.16
N PRO A 557 -32.57 3.13 -1.98
CA PRO A 557 -32.62 4.59 -1.83
C PRO A 557 -31.44 5.34 -2.47
N TYR A 558 -30.43 4.64 -2.98
CA TYR A 558 -29.19 5.23 -3.45
C TYR A 558 -29.03 5.15 -4.97
N ILE A 559 -30.06 4.88 -5.76
CA ILE A 559 -29.91 4.95 -7.23
C ILE A 559 -30.02 6.42 -7.69
N ARG A 560 -28.97 7.23 -7.44
CA ARG A 560 -29.00 8.70 -7.65
C ARG A 560 -27.88 9.19 -8.57
N LEU A 561 -26.64 8.83 -8.24
CA LEU A 561 -25.45 9.24 -8.98
C LEU A 561 -25.33 8.42 -10.26
N PHE A 562 -24.66 8.98 -11.27
CA PHE A 562 -24.50 8.35 -12.59
C PHE A 562 -24.01 6.90 -12.51
N TYR A 563 -23.02 6.61 -11.65
CA TYR A 563 -22.50 5.25 -11.49
C TYR A 563 -23.49 4.29 -10.83
N GLN A 564 -24.38 4.79 -9.96
CA GLN A 564 -25.43 3.99 -9.31
C GLN A 564 -26.55 3.68 -10.29
N ILE A 565 -26.93 4.67 -11.10
CA ILE A 565 -27.89 4.50 -12.21
C ILE A 565 -27.34 3.49 -13.24
N ARG A 566 -26.03 3.56 -13.55
CA ARG A 566 -25.38 2.57 -14.41
C ARG A 566 -25.39 1.17 -13.80
N ASN A 567 -25.15 1.02 -12.50
CA ASN A 567 -25.30 -0.28 -11.83
C ASN A 567 -26.75 -0.81 -11.97
N PHE A 568 -27.76 0.05 -11.83
CA PHE A 568 -29.15 -0.34 -12.05
C PHE A 568 -29.39 -0.79 -13.50
N MET A 569 -28.85 -0.08 -14.49
CA MET A 569 -28.91 -0.52 -15.90
C MET A 569 -28.25 -1.89 -16.10
N GLU A 570 -27.08 -2.12 -15.53
CA GLU A 570 -26.38 -3.41 -15.62
C GLU A 570 -27.12 -4.54 -14.87
N PHE A 571 -27.93 -4.20 -13.86
CA PHE A 571 -28.87 -5.15 -13.25
C PHE A 571 -30.01 -5.51 -14.21
N LEU A 572 -30.57 -4.55 -14.94
CA LEU A 572 -31.53 -4.85 -16.02
C LEU A 572 -30.91 -5.72 -17.11
N GLU A 573 -29.65 -5.48 -17.48
CA GLU A 573 -28.92 -6.35 -18.42
C GLU A 573 -28.82 -7.80 -17.91
N ALA A 574 -28.68 -8.01 -16.60
CA ALA A 574 -28.71 -9.35 -16.02
C ALA A 574 -30.11 -9.99 -16.15
N ILE A 575 -31.19 -9.23 -16.00
CA ILE A 575 -32.56 -9.73 -16.28
C ILE A 575 -32.69 -10.13 -17.74
N VAL A 576 -32.25 -9.28 -18.68
CA VAL A 576 -32.31 -9.57 -20.13
C VAL A 576 -31.57 -10.88 -20.48
N LYS A 577 -30.42 -11.14 -19.85
CA LYS A 577 -29.65 -12.38 -20.07
C LYS A 577 -30.35 -13.65 -19.57
N ASN A 578 -31.26 -13.53 -18.61
CA ASN A 578 -31.87 -14.67 -17.92
C ASN A 578 -33.36 -14.86 -18.25
N LYS A 579 -34.04 -13.90 -18.89
CA LYS A 579 -35.40 -14.08 -19.41
C LYS A 579 -35.40 -14.74 -20.78
N ALA A 580 -36.49 -15.38 -21.19
CA ALA A 580 -36.65 -15.82 -22.57
C ALA A 580 -36.82 -14.62 -23.51
N GLU A 581 -36.52 -14.78 -24.80
CA GLU A 581 -36.65 -13.69 -25.77
C GLU A 581 -38.10 -13.21 -25.90
N GLU A 582 -39.06 -14.14 -25.79
CA GLU A 582 -40.51 -13.94 -25.85
C GLU A 582 -41.14 -13.39 -24.57
N ASP A 583 -40.43 -13.41 -23.44
CA ASP A 583 -40.97 -12.99 -22.15
C ASP A 583 -40.89 -11.46 -21.98
N GLU A 584 -41.95 -10.88 -21.42
CA GLU A 584 -41.95 -9.52 -20.89
C GLU A 584 -41.84 -9.56 -19.36
N VAL A 585 -41.02 -8.67 -18.80
CA VAL A 585 -40.78 -8.59 -17.35
C VAL A 585 -41.09 -7.19 -16.84
N GLU A 586 -41.99 -7.08 -15.86
CA GLU A 586 -42.26 -5.84 -15.12
C GLU A 586 -41.15 -5.59 -14.09
N VAL A 587 -40.44 -4.46 -14.20
CA VAL A 587 -39.42 -4.07 -13.20
C VAL A 587 -39.80 -2.73 -12.58
N HIS A 588 -40.03 -2.72 -11.28
CA HIS A 588 -40.38 -1.52 -10.51
C HIS A 588 -39.25 -1.11 -9.57
N LEU A 589 -38.72 0.11 -9.72
CA LEU A 589 -37.71 0.70 -8.84
C LEU A 589 -38.34 1.66 -7.82
N VAL A 590 -38.09 1.45 -6.54
CA VAL A 590 -38.37 2.40 -5.47
C VAL A 590 -37.05 3.00 -4.98
N THR A 591 -36.84 4.30 -5.20
CA THR A 591 -35.61 5.02 -4.85
C THR A 591 -35.92 6.37 -4.21
N VAL A 592 -34.90 7.17 -3.89
CA VAL A 592 -35.04 8.53 -3.35
C VAL A 592 -34.51 9.53 -4.38
N ARG A 593 -35.19 10.68 -4.50
CA ARG A 593 -34.81 11.75 -5.43
C ARG A 593 -33.50 12.39 -4.97
N ASP A 594 -32.59 12.65 -5.90
CA ASP A 594 -31.38 13.43 -5.64
C ASP A 594 -31.73 14.89 -5.33
N GLU A 595 -31.12 15.46 -4.28
CA GLU A 595 -31.41 16.82 -3.80
C GLU A 595 -30.97 17.91 -4.78
N PHE A 596 -29.93 17.67 -5.57
CA PHE A 596 -29.32 18.67 -6.44
C PHE A 596 -29.47 18.36 -7.93
N LYS A 597 -29.54 17.08 -8.27
CA LYS A 597 -29.53 16.55 -9.64
C LYS A 597 -30.75 15.67 -9.95
N GLY A 598 -31.86 15.86 -9.24
CA GLY A 598 -33.09 15.07 -9.44
C GLY A 598 -33.61 15.08 -10.88
N ASP A 599 -33.47 16.20 -11.59
CA ASP A 599 -33.92 16.29 -12.99
C ASP A 599 -33.04 15.43 -13.94
N LEU A 600 -31.72 15.37 -13.68
CA LEU A 600 -30.81 14.49 -14.43
C LEU A 600 -31.05 13.01 -14.11
N GLN A 601 -31.45 12.72 -12.87
CA GLN A 601 -31.84 11.38 -12.44
C GLN A 601 -33.11 10.93 -13.18
N ASP A 602 -34.15 11.77 -13.22
CA ASP A 602 -35.38 11.52 -13.99
C ASP A 602 -35.08 11.30 -15.48
N GLU A 603 -34.30 12.19 -16.11
CA GLU A 603 -33.90 12.06 -17.52
C GLU A 603 -33.16 10.74 -17.79
N SER A 604 -32.35 10.29 -16.83
CA SER A 604 -31.63 9.01 -16.95
C SER A 604 -32.57 7.81 -16.84
N PHE A 605 -33.56 7.85 -15.95
CA PHE A 605 -34.57 6.80 -15.82
C PHE A 605 -35.51 6.72 -17.02
N GLU A 606 -35.90 7.86 -17.60
CA GLU A 606 -36.66 7.91 -18.86
C GLU A 606 -35.88 7.23 -19.99
N LYS A 607 -34.58 7.54 -20.14
CA LYS A 607 -33.71 6.88 -21.13
C LYS A 607 -33.58 5.38 -20.90
N ILE A 608 -33.47 4.95 -19.63
CA ILE A 608 -33.45 3.53 -19.29
C ILE A 608 -34.78 2.88 -19.66
N GLN A 609 -35.92 3.52 -19.37
CA GLN A 609 -37.25 3.00 -19.70
C GLN A 609 -37.43 2.83 -21.20
N GLU A 610 -37.07 3.84 -22.00
CA GLU A 610 -37.12 3.76 -23.46
C GLU A 610 -36.26 2.62 -24.00
N SER A 611 -35.04 2.46 -23.49
CA SER A 611 -34.13 1.38 -23.89
C SER A 611 -34.63 0.00 -23.47
N ALA A 612 -35.04 -0.14 -22.21
CA ALA A 612 -35.49 -1.40 -21.61
C ALA A 612 -36.74 -1.96 -22.31
N ARG A 613 -37.65 -1.08 -22.74
CA ARG A 613 -38.85 -1.48 -23.47
C ARG A 613 -38.56 -2.20 -24.79
N THR A 614 -37.46 -1.85 -25.47
CA THR A 614 -37.08 -2.48 -26.75
C THR A 614 -36.62 -3.93 -26.60
N VAL A 615 -36.29 -4.34 -25.38
CA VAL A 615 -35.79 -5.69 -25.05
C VAL A 615 -36.75 -6.47 -24.14
N GLY A 616 -38.02 -6.04 -24.05
CA GLY A 616 -39.06 -6.75 -23.29
C GLY A 616 -39.01 -6.53 -21.78
N ILE A 617 -38.53 -5.36 -21.32
CA ILE A 617 -38.61 -4.95 -19.91
C ILE A 617 -39.53 -3.74 -19.80
N ASP A 618 -40.62 -3.87 -19.03
CA ASP A 618 -41.47 -2.74 -18.65
C ASP A 618 -40.95 -2.12 -17.36
N PHE A 619 -40.05 -1.15 -17.52
CA PHE A 619 -39.40 -0.47 -16.40
C PHE A 619 -40.25 0.71 -15.91
N THR A 620 -40.53 0.76 -14.60
CA THR A 620 -41.18 1.89 -13.92
C THR A 620 -40.40 2.26 -12.66
N TRP A 621 -40.52 3.51 -12.20
CA TRP A 621 -39.93 3.96 -10.95
C TRP A 621 -40.88 4.83 -10.12
N ALA A 622 -40.63 4.87 -8.82
CA ALA A 622 -41.27 5.77 -7.88
C ALA A 622 -40.23 6.32 -6.90
N PHE A 623 -40.41 7.57 -6.49
CA PHE A 623 -39.64 8.15 -5.40
C PHE A 623 -40.37 7.97 -4.07
N ASP A 624 -39.67 7.48 -3.06
CA ASP A 624 -40.15 7.53 -1.69
C ASP A 624 -40.07 8.98 -1.18
N GLU A 625 -41.22 9.63 -1.06
CA GLU A 625 -41.35 10.99 -0.51
C GLU A 625 -41.29 11.01 1.03
N SER A 626 -41.37 9.85 1.69
CA SER A 626 -41.37 9.78 3.16
C SER A 626 -40.01 10.08 3.77
N GLY A 627 -38.92 9.90 3.02
CA GLY A 627 -37.53 10.05 3.49
C GLY A 627 -37.12 9.00 4.52
N THR A 628 -37.91 7.94 4.70
CA THR A 628 -37.68 6.92 5.74
C THR A 628 -37.21 5.58 5.18
N ILE A 629 -37.16 5.42 3.86
CA ILE A 629 -36.70 4.17 3.26
C ILE A 629 -35.19 4.00 3.41
N HIS A 630 -34.81 3.04 4.24
CA HIS A 630 -33.43 2.57 4.37
C HIS A 630 -33.25 1.12 3.88
N ALA A 631 -34.36 0.44 3.58
CA ALA A 631 -34.36 -0.93 3.11
C ALA A 631 -33.74 -1.01 1.70
N ARG A 632 -32.95 -2.06 1.48
CA ARG A 632 -32.27 -2.36 0.23
C ARG A 632 -32.55 -3.82 -0.11
N HIS A 633 -33.41 -4.08 -1.07
CA HIS A 633 -33.77 -5.45 -1.43
C HIS A 633 -34.37 -5.57 -2.82
N ILE A 634 -34.30 -6.78 -3.36
CA ILE A 634 -34.97 -7.19 -4.59
C ILE A 634 -36.03 -8.23 -4.21
N VAL A 635 -37.25 -8.09 -4.71
CA VAL A 635 -38.34 -9.05 -4.52
C VAL A 635 -38.82 -9.53 -5.88
N THR A 636 -38.96 -10.84 -6.04
CA THR A 636 -39.52 -11.48 -7.22
C THR A 636 -40.91 -12.05 -6.91
N ASP A 637 -41.76 -12.09 -7.93
CA ASP A 637 -43.12 -12.64 -7.89
C ASP A 637 -43.21 -14.14 -7.59
N HIS A 638 -42.15 -14.89 -7.90
CA HIS A 638 -42.03 -16.31 -7.62
C HIS A 638 -41.44 -16.60 -6.22
N GLY A 639 -41.44 -15.59 -5.34
CA GLY A 639 -41.30 -15.78 -3.90
C GLY A 639 -39.89 -15.63 -3.35
N TRP A 640 -38.97 -14.93 -4.04
CA TRP A 640 -37.65 -14.64 -3.48
C TRP A 640 -37.52 -13.18 -3.04
N LYS A 641 -36.96 -12.99 -1.85
CA LYS A 641 -36.48 -11.70 -1.36
C LYS A 641 -34.97 -11.76 -1.16
N ILE A 642 -34.26 -10.89 -1.85
CA ILE A 642 -32.81 -10.75 -1.79
C ILE A 642 -32.52 -9.47 -1.03
N SER A 643 -32.08 -9.59 0.22
CA SER A 643 -31.68 -8.46 1.06
C SER A 643 -30.24 -8.07 0.74
N LEU A 644 -30.01 -6.79 0.50
CA LEU A 644 -28.71 -6.23 0.11
C LEU A 644 -28.26 -5.25 1.18
N ASP A 645 -27.11 -5.42 1.80
CA ASP A 645 -26.64 -4.45 2.79
C ASP A 645 -26.27 -3.10 2.16
N ARG A 646 -25.71 -3.06 0.95
CA ARG A 646 -25.30 -1.84 0.20
C ARG A 646 -26.17 -1.51 -1.00
N GLY A 647 -27.20 -2.31 -1.26
CA GLY A 647 -28.00 -2.18 -2.48
C GLY A 647 -27.21 -2.62 -3.72
N LEU A 648 -27.40 -1.95 -4.85
CA LEU A 648 -26.68 -2.24 -6.09
C LEU A 648 -25.32 -1.54 -6.18
N ASP A 649 -24.97 -0.67 -5.23
CA ASP A 649 -23.69 0.05 -5.20
C ASP A 649 -22.56 -0.75 -4.52
N ILE A 650 -22.28 -1.93 -5.07
CA ILE A 650 -21.31 -2.90 -4.52
C ILE A 650 -19.88 -2.77 -5.07
N PHE A 651 -19.67 -2.01 -6.15
CA PHE A 651 -18.36 -1.86 -6.77
C PHE A 651 -17.59 -0.66 -6.22
N GLN A 652 -16.26 -0.77 -6.13
CA GLN A 652 -15.40 0.39 -5.86
C GLN A 652 -15.32 1.34 -7.05
N HIS A 653 -14.73 2.50 -6.84
CA HIS A 653 -14.47 3.44 -7.92
C HIS A 653 -13.64 2.76 -9.02
N TYR A 654 -14.02 2.96 -10.27
CA TYR A 654 -13.26 2.56 -11.45
C TYR A 654 -13.47 3.58 -12.56
N GLU A 655 -12.55 3.57 -13.52
CA GLU A 655 -12.46 4.57 -14.59
C GLU A 655 -13.58 4.43 -15.62
N MET A 656 -14.76 4.95 -15.31
CA MET A 656 -15.93 4.86 -16.17
C MET A 656 -15.76 5.51 -17.54
N ASN A 657 -14.88 6.52 -17.64
CA ASN A 657 -14.60 7.27 -18.86
C ASN A 657 -13.56 6.59 -19.76
N GLU A 658 -12.85 5.57 -19.27
CA GLU A 658 -11.84 4.86 -20.04
C GLU A 658 -12.49 3.78 -20.92
N ALA A 659 -12.90 4.16 -22.12
CA ALA A 659 -13.68 3.32 -23.04
C ALA A 659 -13.06 1.94 -23.38
N PHE A 660 -11.75 1.77 -23.18
CA PHE A 660 -11.01 0.53 -23.46
C PHE A 660 -10.68 -0.30 -22.20
N ALA A 661 -11.14 0.10 -21.02
CA ALA A 661 -10.98 -0.71 -19.80
C ALA A 661 -11.98 -1.88 -19.77
N PHE A 662 -11.51 -3.11 -19.58
CA PHE A 662 -12.38 -4.30 -19.46
C PHE A 662 -13.42 -4.16 -18.34
N ALA A 663 -13.03 -3.54 -17.22
CA ALA A 663 -13.92 -3.26 -16.10
C ALA A 663 -15.18 -2.46 -16.52
N ASN A 664 -15.15 -1.69 -17.61
CA ASN A 664 -16.34 -0.98 -18.09
C ASN A 664 -17.40 -1.90 -18.71
N ARG A 665 -17.02 -3.06 -19.23
CA ARG A 665 -17.95 -3.98 -19.92
C ARG A 665 -18.18 -5.28 -19.17
N LEU A 666 -17.24 -5.65 -18.30
CA LEU A 666 -17.22 -6.94 -17.61
C LEU A 666 -17.07 -6.69 -16.12
N GLN A 667 -18.18 -6.81 -15.40
CA GLN A 667 -18.27 -6.56 -13.96
C GLN A 667 -17.29 -7.41 -13.14
N GLN A 668 -17.01 -8.65 -13.59
CA GLN A 668 -16.11 -9.56 -12.87
C GLN A 668 -14.66 -9.05 -12.71
N PHE A 669 -14.26 -8.01 -13.46
CA PHE A 669 -12.93 -7.40 -13.33
C PHE A 669 -12.91 -6.15 -12.42
N ARG A 670 -14.06 -5.75 -11.87
CA ARG A 670 -14.16 -4.66 -10.91
C ARG A 670 -13.88 -5.18 -9.51
N SER A 671 -13.13 -4.41 -8.75
CA SER A 671 -13.01 -4.64 -7.30
C SER A 671 -14.29 -4.23 -6.60
N SER A 672 -14.76 -5.08 -5.69
CA SER A 672 -15.95 -4.81 -4.88
C SER A 672 -15.60 -4.07 -3.59
N LYS A 673 -16.59 -3.36 -3.05
CA LYS A 673 -16.62 -2.92 -1.66
C LYS A 673 -16.86 -4.16 -0.78
N ALA A 674 -16.60 -4.12 0.53
CA ALA A 674 -17.14 -5.17 1.41
C ALA A 674 -18.67 -5.05 1.46
N PHE A 675 -19.39 -6.18 1.28
CA PHE A 675 -20.86 -6.22 1.29
C PHE A 675 -21.39 -7.63 1.63
N GLU A 676 -22.68 -7.71 1.97
CA GLU A 676 -23.41 -8.93 2.32
C GLU A 676 -24.73 -9.04 1.57
N ILE A 677 -25.08 -10.26 1.16
CA ILE A 677 -26.34 -10.57 0.47
C ILE A 677 -27.01 -11.75 1.14
N THR A 678 -28.30 -11.62 1.43
CA THR A 678 -29.11 -12.72 1.98
C THR A 678 -30.29 -13.03 1.07
N PHE A 679 -30.40 -14.29 0.65
CA PHE A 679 -31.49 -14.81 -0.16
C PHE A 679 -32.49 -15.54 0.73
N ILE A 680 -33.75 -15.10 0.67
CA ILE A 680 -34.82 -15.56 1.56
C ILE A 680 -36.01 -15.98 0.69
N LYS A 681 -36.58 -17.15 0.96
CA LYS A 681 -37.80 -17.61 0.29
C LYS A 681 -39.01 -17.11 1.07
N GLN A 682 -39.78 -16.22 0.46
CA GLN A 682 -41.03 -15.74 1.02
C GLN A 682 -42.12 -16.79 0.81
N SER A 683 -42.80 -17.12 1.90
CA SER A 683 -43.82 -18.19 1.98
C SER A 683 -45.14 -17.79 1.34
#